data_AF-A0A966E727-F1
#
_entry.id   AF-A0A966E727-F1
#
_cell.length_a   1.000
_cell.length_b   1.000
_cell.length_c   1.000
_cell.angle_alpha   90.00
_cell.angle_beta   90.00
_cell.angle_gamma   90.00
#
_symmetry.space_group_name_H-M   'P 1'
#
loop_
_entity.id
_entity.type
_entity.pdbx_description
1 polymer ?
#
loop_
_entity_poly.entity_id
_entity_poly.type
_entity_poly.pdbx_seq_one_letter_code
_entity_poly.pdbx_strand_id
1 'polypeptide(L)'
;MKPLNKPKRNRLIALSFVSLLLIVMYGPMAQWFVAADRVLFDLLASRLPNKPLTNTMIVSIDPTNLNAKQTLDRYGEILAVLKQSKVARIVLAQPPDIAPDANLPGWAAALGSGNPVYAPTRHRFGDLATRNGFIDLQPDSDGVLRRAALWQLNDGVLSPSLPLAISFDNSNKELSHRLSSAEDEIFTSNYAEVPRLAVKDLLDDAFDRSLLSGATVFVDAAPALVGAAAMLPSGQFVTISEITAALLADIDNNRTIFSPAWITAVEWLAPVLLSIIAVLFLIDRSREDILVLAGITIVVLILVEALFLYVMHFRIDLGRPLLIFAGGALLSIWLVGDAKKEVKDSFKRGSAFLAAGRLEPAFAELRRCPPSDTVATIMYKLSLAFEQQAKPERAEAVLEWMKRTYGPRSDAETGRRKVAGIPQRLGRYVIERRIGRGAMGAVYLATDPRINRPVALKAIPIEKEFEDEGLKEARLRFYREAESAGRLAHPNIITVFDAGEDKGLAYIAMEYVPGIPLKKFTDPTKLLAPKRALELCAATAEALDYAHSQGVIHRDIKPANLIYNPKEGALKITDFGVARMTDNNNTKTGIVLGTPMYMSPEQLGAEELTGHSDLFSLGVTLYELLVGEVPFKATNIAVLMTKITTEPAAPVSKIRAGLPPSIDAVLAKAMAKQPQKRFSSGAEMAIALRNCARVI
;
A
#
# COMPACT_ATOMS: atom_id res chain seq x y z
N MET A 1 41.96 -13.38 -5.07
CA MET A 1 41.00 -12.63 -4.23
C MET A 1 39.92 -13.59 -3.73
N LYS A 2 39.77 -13.79 -2.41
CA LYS A 2 38.67 -14.60 -1.85
C LYS A 2 37.33 -13.90 -2.16
N PRO A 3 36.28 -14.60 -2.61
CA PRO A 3 34.99 -13.98 -2.88
C PRO A 3 34.42 -13.40 -1.58
N LEU A 4 34.08 -12.11 -1.58
CA LEU A 4 33.42 -11.48 -0.44
C LEU A 4 32.14 -12.23 -0.09
N ASN A 5 31.93 -12.46 1.20
CA ASN A 5 30.71 -13.04 1.74
C ASN A 5 29.50 -12.23 1.24
N LYS A 6 28.45 -12.88 0.72
CA LYS A 6 27.23 -12.27 0.11
C LYS A 6 26.71 -11.02 0.87
N PRO A 7 26.60 -11.02 2.23
CA PRO A 7 26.17 -9.83 2.97
C PRO A 7 27.15 -8.64 2.89
N LYS A 8 28.47 -8.88 2.89
CA LYS A 8 29.47 -7.81 2.77
C LYS A 8 29.42 -7.14 1.39
N ARG A 9 29.18 -7.92 0.34
CA ARG A 9 29.02 -7.39 -1.02
C ARG A 9 27.76 -6.54 -1.16
N ASN A 10 26.63 -7.00 -0.60
CA ASN A 10 25.37 -6.26 -0.65
C ASN A 10 25.45 -4.94 0.11
N ARG A 11 26.12 -4.92 1.28
CA ARG A 11 26.41 -3.68 2.01
C ARG A 11 27.26 -2.71 1.20
N LEU A 12 28.27 -3.21 0.46
CA LEU A 12 29.10 -2.36 -0.40
C LEU A 12 28.28 -1.71 -1.53
N ILE A 13 27.39 -2.48 -2.17
CA ILE A 13 26.51 -1.99 -3.24
C ILE A 13 25.54 -0.93 -2.71
N ALA A 14 24.92 -1.20 -1.56
CA ALA A 14 24.02 -0.26 -0.92
C ALA A 14 24.73 1.04 -0.52
N LEU A 15 25.94 0.92 0.04
CA LEU A 15 26.77 2.07 0.38
C LEU A 15 27.07 2.92 -0.87
N SER A 16 27.50 2.30 -1.98
CA SER A 16 27.78 3.04 -3.23
C SER A 16 26.54 3.74 -3.80
N PHE A 17 25.37 3.10 -3.75
CA PHE A 17 24.12 3.70 -4.22
C PHE A 17 23.66 4.86 -3.34
N VAL A 18 23.74 4.69 -2.02
CA VAL A 18 23.36 5.74 -1.07
C VAL A 18 24.33 6.93 -1.16
N SER A 19 25.62 6.68 -1.37
CA SER A 19 26.59 7.76 -1.66
C SER A 19 26.26 8.51 -2.96
N LEU A 20 25.83 7.81 -4.01
CA LEU A 20 25.39 8.44 -5.26
C LEU A 20 24.12 9.28 -5.04
N LEU A 21 23.14 8.75 -4.29
CA LEU A 21 21.93 9.48 -3.91
C LEU A 21 22.25 10.75 -3.13
N LEU A 22 23.18 10.68 -2.16
CA LEU A 22 23.64 11.85 -1.42
C LEU A 22 24.26 12.89 -2.35
N ILE A 23 25.08 12.48 -3.33
CA ILE A 23 25.65 13.39 -4.34
C ILE A 23 24.58 14.00 -5.23
N VAL A 24 23.54 13.25 -5.61
CA VAL A 24 22.45 13.78 -6.44
C VAL A 24 21.58 14.77 -5.66
N MET A 25 21.25 14.43 -4.41
CA MET A 25 20.35 15.21 -3.54
C MET A 25 21.00 16.47 -2.97
N TYR A 26 22.33 16.49 -2.82
CA TYR A 26 23.08 17.65 -2.29
C TYR A 26 24.06 18.27 -3.29
N GLY A 27 24.11 17.75 -4.51
CA GLY A 27 24.93 18.28 -5.60
C GLY A 27 24.20 19.33 -6.45
N PRO A 28 24.71 19.64 -7.65
CA PRO A 28 24.18 20.70 -8.52
C PRO A 28 22.70 20.51 -8.92
N MET A 29 22.20 19.28 -8.88
CA MET A 29 20.82 18.91 -9.24
C MET A 29 19.83 19.01 -8.07
N ALA A 30 20.30 19.39 -6.86
CA ALA A 30 19.47 19.46 -5.65
C ALA A 30 18.27 20.41 -5.77
N GLN A 31 18.37 21.45 -6.60
CA GLN A 31 17.34 22.49 -6.77
C GLN A 31 15.96 21.93 -7.17
N TRP A 32 15.92 20.82 -7.91
CA TRP A 32 14.68 20.18 -8.35
C TRP A 32 13.93 19.44 -7.23
N PHE A 33 14.66 18.95 -6.21
CA PHE A 33 14.07 18.17 -5.12
C PHE A 33 13.53 19.04 -3.98
N VAL A 34 14.11 20.22 -3.79
CA VAL A 34 13.64 21.22 -2.83
C VAL A 34 12.19 21.63 -3.10
N ALA A 35 11.72 21.54 -4.35
CA ALA A 35 10.33 21.84 -4.72
C ALA A 35 9.31 20.81 -4.21
N ALA A 36 9.68 19.54 -4.06
CA ALA A 36 8.75 18.48 -3.65
C ALA A 36 8.50 18.45 -2.13
N ASP A 37 9.54 18.74 -1.34
CA ASP A 37 9.44 18.85 0.11
C ASP A 37 8.58 20.05 0.55
N ARG A 38 8.66 21.15 -0.21
CA ARG A 38 7.84 22.35 -0.01
C ARG A 38 6.34 22.08 -0.08
N VAL A 39 5.90 21.03 -0.77
CA VAL A 39 4.46 20.68 -0.87
C VAL A 39 3.89 20.31 0.49
N LEU A 40 4.63 19.55 1.32
CA LEU A 40 4.17 19.14 2.64
C LEU A 40 4.11 20.32 3.60
N PHE A 41 5.16 21.16 3.58
CA PHE A 41 5.20 22.41 4.33
C PHE A 41 4.04 23.35 3.93
N ASP A 42 3.78 23.53 2.63
CA ASP A 42 2.70 24.38 2.12
C ASP A 42 1.31 23.83 2.51
N LEU A 43 1.13 22.51 2.52
CA LEU A 43 -0.09 21.84 2.98
C LEU A 43 -0.35 22.05 4.49
N LEU A 44 0.71 22.13 5.29
CA LEU A 44 0.59 22.32 6.74
C LEU A 44 0.49 23.81 7.11
N ALA A 45 1.30 24.67 6.49
CA ALA A 45 1.30 26.11 6.68
C ALA A 45 -0.03 26.74 6.23
N SER A 46 -0.63 26.25 5.13
CA SER A 46 -1.94 26.72 4.66
C SER A 46 -3.10 26.43 5.62
N ARG A 47 -2.90 25.58 6.64
CA ARG A 47 -3.89 25.31 7.69
C ARG A 47 -3.74 26.19 8.92
N LEU A 48 -2.72 27.05 8.98
CA LEU A 48 -2.59 28.04 10.04
C LEU A 48 -3.66 29.13 9.84
N PRO A 49 -4.49 29.42 10.86
CA PRO A 49 -5.59 30.37 10.72
C PRO A 49 -5.06 31.80 10.61
N ASN A 50 -5.17 32.46 9.44
CA ASN A 50 -4.77 33.86 9.31
C ASN A 50 -5.86 34.84 9.79
N LYS A 51 -5.47 35.95 10.42
CA LYS A 51 -6.34 37.08 10.73
C LYS A 51 -5.79 38.31 10.00
N PRO A 52 -6.58 38.98 9.14
CA PRO A 52 -6.12 40.21 8.50
C PRO A 52 -5.84 41.30 9.55
N LEU A 53 -4.98 42.27 9.23
CA LEU A 53 -4.90 43.50 10.01
C LEU A 53 -6.28 44.17 10.02
N THR A 54 -6.93 44.17 11.17
CA THR A 54 -8.16 44.93 11.37
C THR A 54 -7.82 46.41 11.28
N ASN A 55 -8.36 47.12 10.29
CA ASN A 55 -8.12 48.55 9.99
C ASN A 55 -6.92 48.88 9.07
N THR A 56 -6.71 48.09 8.00
CA THR A 56 -5.74 48.39 6.93
C THR A 56 -6.45 48.57 5.58
N MET A 57 -6.00 49.54 4.77
CA MET A 57 -6.48 49.76 3.41
C MET A 57 -5.34 50.00 2.42
N ILE A 58 -5.54 49.58 1.18
CA ILE A 58 -4.61 49.83 0.06
C ILE A 58 -5.24 50.84 -0.91
N VAL A 59 -4.48 51.85 -1.29
CA VAL A 59 -4.82 52.83 -2.32
C VAL A 59 -3.85 52.66 -3.48
N SER A 60 -4.34 52.15 -4.60
CA SER A 60 -3.51 51.87 -5.79
C SER A 60 -3.73 52.93 -6.87
N ILE A 61 -2.64 53.58 -7.28
CA ILE A 61 -2.59 54.46 -8.44
C ILE A 61 -2.35 53.57 -9.66
N ASP A 62 -3.17 53.72 -10.70
CA ASP A 62 -2.96 53.04 -11.98
C ASP A 62 -1.99 53.86 -12.86
N PRO A 63 -0.73 53.43 -13.04
CA PRO A 63 0.25 54.14 -13.85
C PRO A 63 0.02 54.00 -15.36
N THR A 64 -0.84 53.09 -15.83
CA THR A 64 -0.97 52.81 -17.28
C THR A 64 -1.39 54.02 -18.11
N ASN A 65 -2.09 54.96 -17.48
CA ASN A 65 -2.59 56.19 -18.11
C ASN A 65 -1.86 57.45 -17.64
N LEU A 66 -0.80 57.34 -16.84
CA LEU A 66 -0.10 58.47 -16.21
C LEU A 66 1.39 58.41 -16.48
N ASN A 67 1.99 59.56 -16.83
CA ASN A 67 3.44 59.68 -16.86
C ASN A 67 4.03 59.80 -15.44
N ALA A 68 5.35 59.62 -15.29
CA ALA A 68 6.02 59.64 -13.99
C ALA A 68 5.71 60.90 -13.15
N LYS A 69 5.60 62.06 -13.80
CA LYS A 69 5.24 63.33 -13.14
C LYS A 69 3.79 63.33 -12.66
N GLN A 70 2.85 62.88 -13.48
CA GLN A 70 1.44 62.77 -13.12
C GLN A 70 1.21 61.76 -11.99
N THR A 71 1.94 60.63 -11.98
CA THR A 71 1.93 59.67 -10.88
C THR A 71 2.44 60.32 -9.59
N LEU A 72 3.51 61.12 -9.67
CA LEU A 72 4.07 61.83 -8.54
C LEU A 72 3.14 62.93 -8.00
N ASP A 73 2.45 63.66 -8.88
CA ASP A 73 1.43 64.64 -8.51
C ASP A 73 0.26 63.94 -7.79
N ARG A 74 -0.13 62.74 -8.26
CA ARG A 74 -1.19 61.94 -7.64
C ARG A 74 -0.83 61.46 -6.23
N TYR A 75 0.42 61.08 -5.98
CA TYR A 75 0.89 60.81 -4.61
C TYR A 75 0.70 62.02 -3.70
N GLY A 76 1.01 63.22 -4.18
CA GLY A 76 0.82 64.46 -3.42
C GLY A 76 -0.64 64.72 -3.04
N GLU A 77 -1.56 64.55 -3.97
CA GLU A 77 -3.01 64.69 -3.74
C GLU A 77 -3.51 63.71 -2.68
N ILE A 78 -3.14 62.43 -2.81
CA ILE A 78 -3.52 61.37 -1.85
C ILE A 78 -2.98 61.70 -0.46
N LEU A 79 -1.71 62.07 -0.36
CA LEU A 79 -1.08 62.42 0.91
C LEU A 79 -1.75 63.61 1.60
N ALA A 80 -2.20 64.60 0.84
CA ALA A 80 -2.94 65.75 1.39
C ALA A 80 -4.27 65.31 2.03
N VAL A 81 -5.02 64.42 1.37
CA VAL A 81 -6.29 63.89 1.89
C VAL A 81 -6.09 62.98 3.10
N LEU A 82 -5.13 62.04 3.04
CA LEU A 82 -4.86 61.11 4.14
C LEU A 82 -4.46 61.84 5.42
N LYS A 83 -3.68 62.92 5.31
CA LYS A 83 -3.31 63.76 6.45
C LYS A 83 -4.51 64.43 7.12
N GLN A 84 -5.50 64.87 6.35
CA GLN A 84 -6.71 65.48 6.89
C GLN A 84 -7.65 64.44 7.54
N SER A 85 -7.48 63.16 7.19
CA SER A 85 -8.37 62.06 7.58
C SER A 85 -7.99 61.33 8.87
N LYS A 86 -7.03 61.86 9.66
CA LYS A 86 -6.57 61.27 10.95
C LYS A 86 -6.20 59.78 10.86
N VAL A 87 -5.53 59.37 9.78
CA VAL A 87 -4.98 58.01 9.65
C VAL A 87 -3.91 57.75 10.71
N ALA A 88 -3.72 56.50 11.11
CA ALA A 88 -2.68 56.15 12.09
C ALA A 88 -1.28 56.22 11.47
N ARG A 89 -1.12 55.74 10.23
CA ARG A 89 0.16 55.72 9.51
C ARG A 89 -0.04 55.60 8.01
N ILE A 90 0.92 56.13 7.26
CA ILE A 90 0.93 56.10 5.79
C ILE A 90 2.16 55.31 5.33
N VAL A 91 1.95 54.31 4.48
CA VAL A 91 3.04 53.47 3.96
C VAL A 91 3.13 53.63 2.45
N LEU A 92 4.25 54.12 1.96
CA LEU A 92 4.56 54.22 0.53
C LEU A 92 5.26 52.93 0.10
N ALA A 93 4.53 51.98 -0.46
CA ALA A 93 5.07 50.65 -0.77
C ALA A 93 5.95 50.65 -2.03
N GLN A 94 5.51 51.36 -3.08
CA GLN A 94 6.21 51.52 -4.35
C GLN A 94 6.06 52.96 -4.89
N PRO A 95 6.72 53.95 -4.29
CA PRO A 95 6.77 55.29 -4.88
C PRO A 95 7.47 55.26 -6.25
N PRO A 96 7.09 56.13 -7.20
CA PRO A 96 7.69 56.19 -8.53
C PRO A 96 9.13 56.68 -8.47
N ASP A 97 10.01 56.09 -9.26
CA ASP A 97 11.43 56.45 -9.29
C ASP A 97 11.65 57.93 -9.64
N ILE A 98 12.50 58.59 -8.86
CA ILE A 98 12.94 59.96 -9.11
C ILE A 98 14.43 59.94 -9.38
N ALA A 99 14.83 60.46 -10.54
CA ALA A 99 16.24 60.55 -10.91
C ALA A 99 17.06 61.30 -9.84
N PRO A 100 18.31 60.89 -9.55
CA PRO A 100 19.14 61.51 -8.51
C PRO A 100 19.32 63.02 -8.67
N ASP A 101 19.33 63.50 -9.91
CA ASP A 101 19.56 64.88 -10.34
C ASP A 101 18.27 65.73 -10.43
N ALA A 102 17.08 65.14 -10.35
CA ALA A 102 15.81 65.89 -10.37
C ALA A 102 15.61 66.69 -9.07
N ASN A 103 14.70 67.66 -9.03
CA ASN A 103 14.27 68.27 -7.76
C ASN A 103 13.18 67.42 -7.11
N LEU A 104 13.21 67.30 -5.77
CA LEU A 104 12.13 66.64 -5.02
C LEU A 104 10.81 67.43 -5.18
N PRO A 105 9.66 66.75 -5.31
CA PRO A 105 8.37 67.43 -5.41
C PRO A 105 8.07 68.24 -4.15
N GLY A 106 7.34 69.36 -4.28
CA GLY A 106 7.05 70.25 -3.15
C GLY A 106 6.30 69.58 -2.00
N TRP A 107 5.47 68.58 -2.30
CA TRP A 107 4.79 67.79 -1.27
C TRP A 107 5.74 66.85 -0.50
N ALA A 108 6.97 66.62 -0.94
CA ALA A 108 7.94 65.78 -0.22
C ALA A 108 8.26 66.34 1.18
N ALA A 109 8.20 67.66 1.37
CA ALA A 109 8.31 68.29 2.68
C ALA A 109 7.16 67.89 3.63
N ALA A 110 6.01 67.47 3.07
CA ALA A 110 4.91 66.96 3.85
C ALA A 110 5.20 65.57 4.44
N LEU A 111 6.17 64.81 3.94
CA LEU A 111 6.47 63.47 4.48
C LEU A 111 6.94 63.50 5.95
N GLY A 112 7.54 64.60 6.41
CA GLY A 112 8.05 64.76 7.77
C GLY A 112 7.11 65.45 8.78
N SER A 113 5.85 65.77 8.41
CA SER A 113 4.93 66.54 9.27
C SER A 113 3.59 65.84 9.51
N GLY A 114 3.18 65.65 10.76
CA GLY A 114 1.88 65.02 11.10
C GLY A 114 1.97 63.51 11.31
N ASN A 115 1.18 62.73 10.56
CA ASN A 115 1.13 61.27 10.67
C ASN A 115 2.47 60.63 10.25
N PRO A 116 2.90 59.52 10.88
CA PRO A 116 4.12 58.82 10.51
C PRO A 116 4.03 58.26 9.08
N VAL A 117 5.06 58.50 8.29
CA VAL A 117 5.17 58.07 6.89
C VAL A 117 6.37 57.15 6.70
N TYR A 118 6.14 56.02 6.02
CA TYR A 118 7.07 54.91 5.86
C TYR A 118 7.39 54.69 4.37
N ALA A 119 8.67 54.55 3.98
CA ALA A 119 9.10 54.41 2.58
C ALA A 119 10.33 53.49 2.41
N PRO A 120 10.62 52.95 1.20
CA PRO A 120 11.74 52.01 0.97
C PRO A 120 13.13 52.68 0.99
N THR A 121 14.18 51.91 1.33
CA THR A 121 15.55 52.42 1.60
C THR A 121 16.22 52.99 0.37
N ARG A 122 16.02 52.32 -0.77
CA ARG A 122 16.71 52.63 -2.03
C ARG A 122 16.07 53.82 -2.75
N HIS A 123 14.96 54.34 -2.24
CA HIS A 123 14.26 55.47 -2.83
C HIS A 123 14.76 56.79 -2.23
N ARG A 124 14.83 57.86 -3.04
CA ARG A 124 15.28 59.19 -2.61
C ARG A 124 14.43 59.84 -1.51
N PHE A 125 13.21 59.34 -1.31
CA PHE A 125 12.36 59.74 -0.18
C PHE A 125 12.79 59.12 1.15
N GLY A 126 13.64 58.09 1.13
CA GLY A 126 14.15 57.45 2.32
C GLY A 126 14.95 58.40 3.22
N ASP A 127 15.79 59.25 2.61
CA ASP A 127 16.57 60.26 3.33
C ASP A 127 15.68 61.31 4.01
N LEU A 128 14.51 61.62 3.42
CA LEU A 128 13.51 62.53 4.01
C LEU A 128 12.64 61.84 5.06
N ALA A 129 12.49 60.52 4.99
CA ALA A 129 11.74 59.67 5.91
C ALA A 129 12.63 59.09 7.03
N THR A 130 13.76 59.76 7.32
CA THR A 130 14.93 59.28 8.10
C THR A 130 14.67 58.86 9.55
N ARG A 131 13.42 58.91 10.04
CA ARG A 131 13.06 58.44 11.38
C ARG A 131 12.24 57.14 11.40
N ASN A 132 11.86 56.60 10.24
CA ASN A 132 10.77 55.63 10.15
C ASN A 132 11.14 54.28 9.48
N GLY A 133 12.43 54.00 9.17
CA GLY A 133 12.91 52.69 8.69
C GLY A 133 12.52 52.31 7.25
N PHE A 134 12.97 51.14 6.76
CA PHE A 134 13.03 50.86 5.31
C PHE A 134 12.92 49.37 4.91
N ILE A 135 12.53 49.02 3.66
CA ILE A 135 12.40 47.63 3.18
C ILE A 135 13.21 47.30 1.92
N ASP A 136 13.74 46.08 1.87
CA ASP A 136 14.14 45.35 0.66
C ASP A 136 13.47 43.96 0.69
N LEU A 137 12.65 43.65 -0.31
CA LEU A 137 12.00 42.34 -0.45
C LEU A 137 12.74 41.54 -1.52
N GLN A 138 13.35 40.44 -1.12
CA GLN A 138 13.94 39.49 -2.06
C GLN A 138 13.03 38.26 -2.14
N PRO A 139 12.57 37.87 -3.35
CA PRO A 139 11.84 36.62 -3.51
C PRO A 139 12.76 35.45 -3.14
N ASP A 140 12.19 34.40 -2.53
CA ASP A 140 12.93 33.16 -2.32
C ASP A 140 13.31 32.51 -3.66
N SER A 141 14.17 31.49 -3.60
CA SER A 141 14.58 30.68 -4.75
C SER A 141 13.44 30.02 -5.56
N ASP A 142 12.18 30.00 -5.08
CA ASP A 142 10.97 29.61 -5.83
C ASP A 142 10.10 30.77 -6.32
N GLY A 143 10.50 32.01 -6.09
CA GLY A 143 9.70 33.18 -6.46
C GLY A 143 8.54 33.45 -5.50
N VAL A 144 8.45 32.77 -4.35
CA VAL A 144 7.42 33.06 -3.35
C VAL A 144 7.98 33.95 -2.25
N LEU A 145 7.33 35.10 -1.99
CA LEU A 145 7.73 36.02 -0.93
C LEU A 145 7.20 35.50 0.42
N ARG A 146 7.99 34.65 1.08
CA ARG A 146 7.66 34.03 2.39
C ARG A 146 8.56 34.52 3.53
N ARG A 147 9.60 35.28 3.20
CA ARG A 147 10.62 35.71 4.15
C ARG A 147 11.11 37.10 3.80
N ALA A 148 11.26 37.94 4.82
CA ALA A 148 11.97 39.20 4.72
C ALA A 148 13.04 39.23 5.83
N ALA A 149 14.23 39.71 5.50
CA ALA A 149 15.24 39.98 6.52
C ALA A 149 14.71 41.10 7.43
N LEU A 150 14.58 40.82 8.72
CA LEU A 150 14.13 41.78 9.74
C LEU A 150 15.13 42.94 9.91
N TRP A 151 16.41 42.64 9.75
CA TRP A 151 17.50 43.60 9.78
C TRP A 151 18.35 43.45 8.53
N GLN A 152 18.82 44.56 7.97
CA GLN A 152 19.58 44.61 6.73
C GLN A 152 20.84 45.45 6.90
N LEU A 153 21.96 44.98 6.35
CA LEU A 153 23.23 45.71 6.34
C LEU A 153 23.42 46.34 4.95
N ASN A 154 23.26 47.67 4.86
CA ASN A 154 23.42 48.43 3.62
C ASN A 154 24.57 49.42 3.80
N ASP A 155 25.60 49.31 2.97
CA ASP A 155 26.80 50.16 3.02
C ASP A 155 27.43 50.27 4.43
N GLY A 156 27.38 49.18 5.19
CA GLY A 156 27.90 49.10 6.57
C GLY A 156 26.96 49.60 7.67
N VAL A 157 25.75 50.03 7.32
CA VAL A 157 24.71 50.47 8.27
C VAL A 157 23.64 49.40 8.44
N LEU A 158 23.40 48.95 9.69
CA LEU A 158 22.34 48.01 10.01
C LEU A 158 21.01 48.76 10.19
N SER A 159 19.98 48.41 9.41
CA SER A 159 18.65 49.04 9.44
C SER A 159 17.53 47.99 9.56
N PRO A 160 16.43 48.29 10.28
CA PRO A 160 15.26 47.40 10.35
C PRO A 160 14.46 47.42 9.04
N SER A 161 13.77 46.32 8.73
CA SER A 161 12.81 46.23 7.63
C SER A 161 11.59 47.14 7.84
N LEU A 162 10.85 47.51 6.78
CA LEU A 162 9.68 48.40 6.89
C LEU A 162 8.58 47.82 7.81
N PRO A 163 8.20 46.53 7.71
CA PRO A 163 7.25 45.96 8.67
C PRO A 163 7.76 46.04 10.12
N LEU A 164 9.05 45.79 10.34
CA LEU A 164 9.65 45.84 11.68
C LEU A 164 9.71 47.28 12.21
N ALA A 165 10.10 48.25 11.37
CA ALA A 165 10.14 49.66 11.73
C ALA A 165 8.75 50.21 12.06
N ILE A 166 7.73 49.84 11.29
CA ILE A 166 6.32 50.17 11.54
C ILE A 166 5.86 49.58 12.89
N SER A 167 6.33 48.39 13.27
CA SER A 167 6.00 47.77 14.55
C SER A 167 6.69 48.49 15.72
N PHE A 168 7.97 48.88 15.57
CA PHE A 168 8.71 49.59 16.62
C PHE A 168 8.14 50.96 17.00
N ASP A 169 7.57 51.70 16.05
CA ASP A 169 6.93 53.00 16.30
C ASP A 169 5.71 52.89 17.24
N ASN A 170 5.04 51.74 17.25
CA ASN A 170 3.81 51.52 18.03
C ASN A 170 4.02 51.34 19.56
N SER A 171 5.26 51.43 20.04
CA SER A 171 5.70 51.68 21.43
C SER A 171 4.74 51.32 22.60
N ASN A 172 4.19 50.10 22.64
CA ASN A 172 3.52 49.60 23.86
C ASN A 172 3.37 48.09 24.03
N LYS A 173 4.20 47.25 23.39
CA LYS A 173 4.24 45.82 23.72
C LYS A 173 5.67 45.34 23.75
N GLU A 174 5.95 44.46 24.71
CA GLU A 174 7.11 43.58 24.77
C GLU A 174 7.23 42.81 23.44
N LEU A 175 7.72 43.47 22.39
CA LEU A 175 8.18 42.82 21.17
C LEU A 175 9.29 41.91 21.64
N SER A 176 9.01 40.60 21.53
CA SER A 176 9.74 39.54 22.22
C SER A 176 11.27 39.77 22.15
N HIS A 177 11.97 39.47 23.25
CA HIS A 177 13.44 39.54 23.35
C HIS A 177 14.23 38.72 22.29
N ARG A 178 13.57 38.19 21.25
CA ARG A 178 14.10 37.23 20.28
C ARG A 178 14.15 37.72 18.82
N LEU A 179 13.57 38.87 18.48
CA LEU A 179 13.53 39.43 17.11
C LEU A 179 14.91 39.85 16.52
N SER A 180 15.98 39.63 17.27
CA SER A 180 17.37 40.02 16.94
C SER A 180 18.37 38.87 17.20
N SER A 181 17.94 37.60 17.19
CA SER A 181 18.91 36.51 17.07
C SER A 181 19.28 36.29 15.60
N ALA A 182 20.51 35.83 15.34
CA ALA A 182 20.99 35.39 14.02
C ALA A 182 20.25 34.14 13.48
N GLU A 183 19.02 33.90 13.95
CA GLU A 183 18.14 32.80 13.60
C GLU A 183 17.16 33.26 12.52
N ASP A 184 16.82 32.35 11.62
CA ASP A 184 15.97 32.65 10.49
C ASP A 184 14.50 32.60 10.94
N GLU A 185 13.87 33.77 11.14
CA GLU A 185 12.42 33.86 11.35
C GLU A 185 11.69 33.80 10.00
N ILE A 186 10.75 32.87 9.88
CA ILE A 186 9.91 32.66 8.70
C ILE A 186 8.50 33.11 9.07
N PHE A 187 7.98 34.07 8.32
CA PHE A 187 6.62 34.59 8.48
C PHE A 187 5.72 33.86 7.49
N THR A 188 4.99 32.86 7.99
CA THR A 188 4.07 32.09 7.15
C THR A 188 2.76 32.85 6.98
N SER A 189 2.75 33.74 6.01
CA SER A 189 1.53 34.44 5.65
C SER A 189 0.67 33.58 4.72
N ASN A 190 -0.54 33.26 5.18
CA ASN A 190 -1.62 32.81 4.32
C ASN A 190 -2.35 34.07 3.82
N TYR A 191 -2.25 34.42 2.54
CA TYR A 191 -2.81 35.67 2.02
C TYR A 191 -4.26 35.92 2.48
N ALA A 192 -4.49 37.10 3.03
CA ALA A 192 -5.82 37.63 3.31
C ALA A 192 -5.98 38.93 2.52
N GLU A 193 -7.07 39.03 1.76
CA GLU A 193 -7.34 40.21 0.93
C GLU A 193 -7.50 41.45 1.81
N VAL A 194 -6.73 42.49 1.50
CA VAL A 194 -6.83 43.80 2.16
C VAL A 194 -7.75 44.69 1.33
N PRO A 195 -8.75 45.37 1.93
CA PRO A 195 -9.65 46.26 1.20
C PRO A 195 -8.89 47.30 0.37
N ARG A 196 -9.29 47.45 -0.89
CA ARG A 196 -8.72 48.42 -1.82
C ARG A 196 -9.68 49.59 -2.02
N LEU A 197 -9.17 50.80 -1.90
CA LEU A 197 -9.91 52.04 -2.16
C LEU A 197 -9.39 52.67 -3.45
N ALA A 198 -10.29 52.93 -4.41
CA ALA A 198 -9.90 53.56 -5.65
C ALA A 198 -9.54 55.03 -5.41
N VAL A 199 -8.50 55.51 -6.09
CA VAL A 199 -8.02 56.90 -5.96
C VAL A 199 -9.13 57.91 -6.27
N LYS A 200 -9.96 57.64 -7.29
CA LYS A 200 -11.11 58.50 -7.64
C LYS A 200 -12.10 58.66 -6.50
N ASP A 201 -12.34 57.60 -5.73
CA ASP A 201 -13.32 57.60 -4.65
C ASP A 201 -12.73 58.29 -3.42
N LEU A 202 -11.43 58.11 -3.15
CA LEU A 202 -10.72 58.81 -2.08
C LEU A 202 -10.68 60.34 -2.29
N LEU A 203 -10.50 60.76 -3.54
CA LEU A 203 -10.40 62.18 -3.91
C LEU A 203 -11.78 62.84 -4.12
N ASP A 204 -12.87 62.07 -4.10
CA ASP A 204 -14.23 62.60 -4.15
C ASP A 204 -14.56 63.30 -2.83
N ASP A 205 -15.13 64.51 -2.91
CA ASP A 205 -15.59 65.25 -1.73
C ASP A 205 -16.78 64.58 -1.03
N ALA A 206 -17.49 63.67 -1.71
CA ALA A 206 -18.58 62.89 -1.13
C ALA A 206 -18.12 61.68 -0.29
N PHE A 207 -16.84 61.33 -0.30
CA PHE A 207 -16.32 60.18 0.45
C PHE A 207 -16.27 60.44 1.96
N ASP A 208 -16.83 59.52 2.75
CA ASP A 208 -16.78 59.60 4.21
C ASP A 208 -15.37 59.30 4.74
N ARG A 209 -14.59 60.37 4.90
CA ARG A 209 -13.21 60.32 5.41
C ARG A 209 -13.10 59.79 6.85
N SER A 210 -14.20 59.69 7.60
CA SER A 210 -14.17 59.13 8.95
C SER A 210 -13.81 57.63 8.98
N LEU A 211 -14.06 56.92 7.87
CA LEU A 211 -13.70 55.51 7.67
C LEU A 211 -12.19 55.26 7.68
N LEU A 212 -11.38 56.31 7.44
CA LEU A 212 -9.91 56.25 7.44
C LEU A 212 -9.31 56.51 8.83
N SER A 213 -10.11 56.94 9.81
CA SER A 213 -9.58 57.34 11.11
C SER A 213 -8.93 56.14 11.83
N GLY A 214 -7.66 56.31 12.22
CA GLY A 214 -6.87 55.26 12.86
C GLY A 214 -6.45 54.12 11.92
N ALA A 215 -6.70 54.22 10.61
CA ALA A 215 -6.34 53.19 9.65
C ALA A 215 -4.84 53.25 9.27
N THR A 216 -4.28 52.10 8.91
CA THR A 216 -2.99 52.00 8.22
C THR A 216 -3.24 52.01 6.72
N VAL A 217 -2.75 53.04 6.02
CA VAL A 217 -3.01 53.20 4.59
C VAL A 217 -1.74 52.96 3.78
N PHE A 218 -1.77 51.92 2.95
CA PHE A 218 -0.72 51.62 1.98
C PHE A 218 -1.02 52.32 0.66
N VAL A 219 -0.09 53.13 0.16
CA VAL A 219 -0.18 53.80 -1.13
C VAL A 219 0.80 53.12 -2.09
N ASP A 220 0.26 52.67 -3.21
CA ASP A 220 0.97 51.87 -4.22
C ASP A 220 0.77 52.49 -5.60
N ALA A 221 1.76 52.40 -6.49
CA ALA A 221 1.67 52.88 -7.87
C ALA A 221 1.86 51.80 -8.93
N ALA A 222 1.38 50.60 -8.62
CA ALA A 222 1.21 49.51 -9.57
C ALA A 222 -0.28 49.21 -9.83
N PRO A 223 -0.67 48.83 -11.08
CA PRO A 223 -1.96 48.20 -11.31
C PRO A 223 -1.98 46.84 -10.63
N ALA A 224 -3.17 46.40 -10.20
CA ALA A 224 -3.40 45.15 -9.48
C ALA A 224 -2.73 43.89 -10.07
N LEU A 225 -2.52 43.84 -11.40
CA LEU A 225 -1.96 42.67 -12.10
C LEU A 225 -0.60 42.92 -12.78
N VAL A 226 -0.20 44.17 -13.03
CA VAL A 226 1.04 44.45 -13.80
C VAL A 226 2.27 44.57 -12.89
N GLY A 227 2.07 44.90 -11.60
CA GLY A 227 3.14 44.96 -10.59
C GLY A 227 3.10 43.84 -9.56
N ALA A 228 2.59 42.65 -9.95
CA ALA A 228 2.61 41.49 -9.08
C ALA A 228 4.07 41.15 -8.69
N ALA A 229 4.35 41.20 -7.40
CA ALA A 229 5.68 40.91 -6.86
C ALA A 229 5.94 39.40 -6.79
N ALA A 230 4.88 38.61 -6.62
CA ALA A 230 4.92 37.16 -6.63
C ALA A 230 3.56 36.56 -7.04
N MET A 231 3.58 35.28 -7.38
CA MET A 231 2.38 34.45 -7.56
C MET A 231 2.34 33.41 -6.43
N LEU A 232 1.23 33.37 -5.69
CA LEU A 232 1.01 32.36 -4.66
C LEU A 232 0.78 30.99 -5.30
N PRO A 233 1.02 29.88 -4.57
CA PRO A 233 0.67 28.53 -5.03
C PRO A 233 -0.81 28.36 -5.42
N SER A 234 -1.70 29.20 -4.88
CA SER A 234 -3.12 29.28 -5.27
C SER A 234 -3.35 29.86 -6.69
N GLY A 235 -2.30 30.36 -7.35
CA GLY A 235 -2.38 31.07 -8.63
C GLY A 235 -2.75 32.55 -8.50
N GLN A 236 -2.88 33.08 -7.27
CA GLN A 236 -3.18 34.49 -7.03
C GLN A 236 -1.92 35.36 -7.12
N PHE A 237 -2.02 36.49 -7.82
CA PHE A 237 -0.97 37.50 -7.86
C PHE A 237 -1.06 38.42 -6.64
N VAL A 238 0.08 38.73 -6.02
CA VAL A 238 0.18 39.59 -4.84
C VAL A 238 1.08 40.79 -5.08
N THR A 239 0.69 41.96 -4.58
CA THR A 239 1.49 43.20 -4.67
C THR A 239 2.43 43.35 -3.48
N ILE A 240 3.43 44.25 -3.58
CA ILE A 240 4.32 44.58 -2.46
C ILE A 240 3.55 45.10 -1.25
N SER A 241 2.50 45.90 -1.47
CA SER A 241 1.64 46.41 -0.40
C SER A 241 0.95 45.29 0.39
N GLU A 242 0.44 44.28 -0.30
CA GLU A 242 -0.23 43.13 0.34
C GLU A 242 0.76 42.27 1.12
N ILE A 243 1.95 42.06 0.57
CA ILE A 243 3.02 41.31 1.25
C ILE A 243 3.47 42.06 2.51
N THR A 244 3.67 43.37 2.41
CA THR A 244 4.09 44.21 3.54
C THR A 244 3.01 44.25 4.63
N ALA A 245 1.74 44.37 4.25
CA ALA A 245 0.61 44.32 5.18
C ALA A 245 0.51 42.95 5.88
N ALA A 246 0.71 41.86 5.15
CA ALA A 246 0.63 40.53 5.74
C ALA A 246 1.80 40.22 6.69
N LEU A 247 3.03 40.58 6.32
CA LEU A 247 4.20 40.48 7.20
C LEU A 247 4.01 41.31 8.48
N LEU A 248 3.47 42.53 8.36
CA LEU A 248 3.15 43.37 9.51
C LEU A 248 2.08 42.73 10.41
N ALA A 249 1.05 42.11 9.81
CA ALA A 249 0.04 41.35 10.55
C ALA A 249 0.66 40.22 11.37
N ASP A 250 1.60 39.47 10.78
CA ASP A 250 2.24 38.34 11.42
C ASP A 250 3.16 38.80 12.57
N ILE A 251 3.90 39.91 12.39
CA ILE A 251 4.72 40.52 13.45
C ILE A 251 3.84 41.00 14.61
N ASP A 252 2.77 41.77 14.35
CA ASP A 252 1.89 42.35 15.39
C ASP A 252 1.13 41.26 16.17
N ASN A 253 0.86 40.11 15.53
CA ASN A 253 0.20 38.96 16.15
C ASN A 253 1.18 37.91 16.71
N ASN A 254 2.50 38.15 16.65
CA ASN A 254 3.57 37.24 17.09
C ASN A 254 3.47 35.84 16.45
N ARG A 255 3.26 35.79 15.13
CA ARG A 255 3.08 34.57 14.33
C ARG A 255 4.33 34.28 13.51
N THR A 256 5.32 33.69 14.17
CA THR A 256 6.60 33.35 13.56
C THR A 256 6.86 31.86 13.65
N ILE A 257 7.45 31.32 12.58
CA ILE A 257 8.08 30.00 12.60
C ILE A 257 9.59 30.21 12.69
N PHE A 258 10.21 29.59 13.67
CA PHE A 258 11.64 29.72 13.91
C PHE A 258 12.40 28.62 13.15
N SER A 259 13.48 29.00 12.47
CA SER A 259 14.46 28.07 11.92
C SER A 259 15.83 28.36 12.55
N PRO A 260 16.11 27.78 13.73
CA PRO A 260 17.40 27.91 14.40
C PRO A 260 18.59 27.59 13.49
N ALA A 261 19.70 28.31 13.66
CA ALA A 261 20.90 28.11 12.84
C ALA A 261 21.45 26.66 12.92
N TRP A 262 21.27 25.98 14.06
CA TRP A 262 21.72 24.59 14.25
C TRP A 262 20.88 23.55 13.50
N ILE A 263 19.67 23.90 13.05
CA ILE A 263 18.81 22.97 12.28
C ILE A 263 19.46 22.59 10.96
N THR A 264 20.21 23.51 10.35
CA THR A 264 20.99 23.21 9.14
C THR A 264 21.94 22.03 9.38
N ALA A 265 22.62 21.96 10.53
CA ALA A 265 23.48 20.83 10.87
C ALA A 265 22.69 19.51 10.97
N VAL A 266 21.46 19.54 11.50
CA VAL A 266 20.58 18.37 11.57
C VAL A 266 20.11 17.94 10.18
N GLU A 267 19.74 18.88 9.30
CA GLU A 267 19.33 18.60 7.92
C GLU A 267 20.46 17.98 7.08
N TRP A 268 21.73 18.29 7.40
CA TRP A 268 22.89 17.67 6.78
C TRP A 268 23.27 16.32 7.40
N LEU A 269 23.09 16.14 8.72
CA LEU A 269 23.49 14.92 9.44
C LEU A 269 22.43 13.81 9.41
N ALA A 270 21.14 14.15 9.50
CA ALA A 270 20.04 13.19 9.53
C ALA A 270 20.01 12.22 8.32
N PRO A 271 20.22 12.67 7.06
CA PRO A 271 20.24 11.75 5.92
C PRO A 271 21.43 10.79 5.99
N VAL A 272 22.59 11.24 6.44
CA VAL A 272 23.78 10.40 6.61
C VAL A 272 23.54 9.35 7.70
N LEU A 273 22.91 9.74 8.80
CA LEU A 273 22.59 8.82 9.90
C LEU A 273 21.56 7.77 9.48
N LEU A 274 20.46 8.19 8.83
CA LEU A 274 19.43 7.29 8.30
C LEU A 274 19.99 6.38 7.20
N SER A 275 20.92 6.88 6.38
CA SER A 275 21.66 6.10 5.39
C SER A 275 22.48 4.99 6.04
N ILE A 276 23.23 5.32 7.09
CA ILE A 276 24.00 4.33 7.86
C ILE A 276 23.06 3.29 8.47
N ILE A 277 21.94 3.72 9.03
CA ILE A 277 20.93 2.82 9.60
C ILE A 277 20.38 1.89 8.52
N ALA A 278 20.01 2.41 7.35
CA ALA A 278 19.51 1.63 6.23
C ALA A 278 20.55 0.58 5.77
N VAL A 279 21.80 0.99 5.57
CA VAL A 279 22.86 0.10 5.10
C VAL A 279 23.24 -0.95 6.14
N LEU A 280 23.28 -0.60 7.42
CA LEU A 280 23.71 -1.53 8.48
C LEU A 280 22.61 -2.48 8.95
N PHE A 281 21.35 -2.01 9.01
CA PHE A 281 20.27 -2.74 9.66
C PHE A 281 19.20 -3.29 8.73
N LEU A 282 18.97 -2.71 7.54
CA LEU A 282 17.94 -3.22 6.61
C LEU A 282 18.46 -4.36 5.74
N ILE A 283 19.74 -4.38 5.37
CA ILE A 283 20.28 -5.32 4.36
C ILE A 283 20.23 -6.79 4.82
N ASP A 284 20.27 -7.04 6.12
CA ASP A 284 20.25 -8.40 6.67
C ASP A 284 18.84 -8.85 7.11
N ARG A 285 17.81 -8.05 6.82
CA ARG A 285 16.43 -8.31 7.23
C ARG A 285 15.62 -8.95 6.12
N SER A 286 14.49 -9.56 6.47
CA SER A 286 13.55 -10.07 5.47
C SER A 286 12.86 -8.90 4.75
N ARG A 287 12.31 -9.14 3.56
CA ARG A 287 11.59 -8.09 2.81
C ARG A 287 10.41 -7.51 3.58
N GLU A 288 9.69 -8.36 4.32
CA GLU A 288 8.56 -7.97 5.15
C GLU A 288 9.03 -7.05 6.29
N ASP A 289 10.11 -7.43 6.99
CA ASP A 289 10.71 -6.60 8.04
C ASP A 289 11.19 -5.24 7.49
N ILE A 290 11.79 -5.21 6.29
CA ILE A 290 12.26 -3.97 5.68
C ILE A 290 11.07 -3.05 5.34
N LEU A 291 9.99 -3.59 4.78
CA LEU A 291 8.80 -2.81 4.45
C LEU A 291 8.15 -2.21 5.70
N VAL A 292 7.99 -3.01 6.75
CA VAL A 292 7.41 -2.55 8.02
C VAL A 292 8.29 -1.51 8.68
N LEU A 293 9.61 -1.77 8.80
CA LEU A 293 10.52 -0.84 9.46
C LEU A 293 10.66 0.46 8.67
N ALA A 294 10.70 0.39 7.34
CA ALA A 294 10.74 1.57 6.48
C ALA A 294 9.45 2.39 6.61
N GLY A 295 8.29 1.75 6.56
CA GLY A 295 6.99 2.40 6.71
C GLY A 295 6.84 3.11 8.05
N ILE A 296 7.16 2.43 9.16
CA ILE A 296 7.12 3.02 10.51
C ILE A 296 8.06 4.22 10.59
N THR A 297 9.29 4.09 10.11
CA THR A 297 10.29 5.19 10.19
C THR A 297 9.82 6.41 9.39
N ILE A 298 9.28 6.22 8.19
CA ILE A 298 8.74 7.30 7.36
C ILE A 298 7.59 8.02 8.07
N VAL A 299 6.63 7.27 8.63
CA VAL A 299 5.50 7.85 9.37
C VAL A 299 5.97 8.61 10.61
N VAL A 300 6.92 8.06 11.36
CA VAL A 300 7.49 8.73 12.54
C VAL A 300 8.18 10.04 12.16
N LEU A 301 8.98 10.05 11.08
CA LEU A 301 9.65 11.28 10.62
C LEU A 301 8.65 12.37 10.23
N ILE A 302 7.57 12.01 9.52
CA ILE A 302 6.50 12.95 9.16
C ILE A 302 5.78 13.49 10.42
N LEU A 303 5.50 12.62 11.40
CA LEU A 303 4.88 13.04 12.66
C LEU A 303 5.80 13.95 13.50
N VAL A 304 7.10 13.67 13.51
CA VAL A 304 8.10 14.52 14.16
C VAL A 304 8.11 15.89 13.50
N GLU A 305 8.17 15.96 12.17
CA GLU A 305 8.10 17.21 11.43
C GLU A 305 6.83 18.01 11.75
N ALA A 306 5.66 17.35 11.70
CA ALA A 306 4.38 17.97 12.04
C ALA A 306 4.32 18.46 13.49
N LEU A 307 4.91 17.73 14.44
CA LEU A 307 4.99 18.11 15.85
C LEU A 307 5.84 19.36 16.04
N PHE A 308 7.05 19.39 15.46
CA PHE A 308 7.93 20.55 15.54
C PHE A 308 7.29 21.78 14.89
N LEU A 309 6.61 21.60 13.76
CA LEU A 309 5.94 22.70 13.07
C LEU A 309 4.72 23.23 13.85
N TYR A 310 3.83 22.36 14.33
CA TYR A 310 2.54 22.79 14.91
C TYR A 310 2.61 23.11 16.41
N VAL A 311 3.47 22.42 17.16
CA VAL A 311 3.59 22.61 18.62
C VAL A 311 4.75 23.55 18.94
N MET A 312 5.92 23.29 18.36
CA MET A 312 7.14 24.06 18.70
C MET A 312 7.34 25.29 17.80
N HIS A 313 6.55 25.44 16.74
CA HIS A 313 6.71 26.49 15.73
C HIS A 313 8.12 26.50 15.13
N PHE A 314 8.73 25.32 14.99
CA PHE A 314 10.07 25.11 14.44
C PHE A 314 10.00 24.46 13.07
N ARG A 315 10.75 24.99 12.11
CA ARG A 315 10.90 24.37 10.79
C ARG A 315 12.08 23.40 10.80
N ILE A 316 11.86 22.17 10.34
CA ILE A 316 12.91 21.18 10.09
C ILE A 316 12.64 20.54 8.73
N ASP A 317 13.56 20.64 7.77
CA ASP A 317 13.45 19.96 6.46
C ASP A 317 13.87 18.49 6.60
N LEU A 318 12.88 17.59 6.67
CA LEU A 318 13.12 16.14 6.72
C LEU A 318 12.89 15.43 5.38
N GLY A 319 12.51 16.14 4.32
CA GLY A 319 12.22 15.54 3.01
C GLY A 319 13.43 14.86 2.37
N ARG A 320 14.60 15.51 2.39
CA ARG A 320 15.83 14.89 1.86
C ARG A 320 16.22 13.63 2.66
N PRO A 321 16.27 13.66 4.01
CA PRO A 321 16.43 12.44 4.81
C PRO A 321 15.44 11.32 4.45
N LEU A 322 14.16 11.66 4.26
CA LEU A 322 13.09 10.72 3.95
C LEU A 322 13.31 10.02 2.60
N LEU A 323 13.63 10.78 1.56
CA LEU A 323 13.87 10.26 0.21
C LEU A 323 15.10 9.36 0.15
N ILE A 324 16.19 9.76 0.82
CA ILE A 324 17.43 8.98 0.86
C ILE A 324 17.17 7.65 1.59
N PHE A 325 16.45 7.69 2.72
CA PHE A 325 16.10 6.49 3.47
C PHE A 325 15.16 5.57 2.67
N ALA A 326 14.13 6.11 2.03
CA ALA A 326 13.22 5.34 1.17
C ALA A 326 13.96 4.67 -0.01
N GLY A 327 14.86 5.40 -0.67
CA GLY A 327 15.72 4.86 -1.72
C GLY A 327 16.62 3.73 -1.22
N GLY A 328 17.25 3.90 -0.06
CA GLY A 328 18.05 2.87 0.61
C GLY A 328 17.23 1.61 0.98
N ALA A 329 16.00 1.79 1.46
CA ALA A 329 15.09 0.69 1.78
C ALA A 329 14.66 -0.08 0.52
N LEU A 330 14.30 0.61 -0.57
CA LEU A 330 13.95 -0.01 -1.85
C LEU A 330 15.11 -0.83 -2.43
N LEU A 331 16.33 -0.28 -2.41
CA LEU A 331 17.50 -1.03 -2.84
C LEU A 331 17.75 -2.24 -1.93
N SER A 332 17.54 -2.12 -0.62
CA SER A 332 17.68 -3.23 0.31
C SER A 332 16.69 -4.37 -0.01
N ILE A 333 15.44 -4.05 -0.32
CA ILE A 333 14.42 -5.02 -0.78
C ILE A 333 14.87 -5.73 -2.07
N TRP A 334 15.46 -4.99 -3.00
CA TRP A 334 15.99 -5.54 -4.23
C TRP A 334 17.18 -6.48 -3.99
N LEU A 335 18.15 -6.07 -3.15
CA LEU A 335 19.38 -6.81 -2.82
C LEU A 335 19.14 -8.08 -2.01
N VAL A 336 18.15 -8.09 -1.11
CA VAL A 336 17.77 -9.29 -0.32
C VAL A 336 17.29 -10.41 -1.25
N GLY A 337 16.80 -10.08 -2.45
CA GLY A 337 16.27 -11.05 -3.39
C GLY A 337 15.01 -11.75 -2.85
N ASP A 338 14.35 -12.53 -3.69
CA ASP A 338 13.19 -13.32 -3.27
C ASP A 338 13.67 -14.73 -2.93
N ALA A 339 13.58 -15.13 -1.66
CA ALA A 339 13.96 -16.47 -1.20
C ALA A 339 13.24 -17.57 -2.00
N LYS A 340 11.99 -17.33 -2.43
CA LYS A 340 11.25 -18.26 -3.29
C LYS A 340 11.85 -18.35 -4.69
N LYS A 341 12.39 -17.25 -5.21
CA LYS A 341 13.07 -17.19 -6.51
C LYS A 341 14.45 -17.86 -6.45
N GLU A 342 15.21 -17.67 -5.37
CA GLU A 342 16.52 -18.32 -5.19
C GLU A 342 16.38 -19.85 -5.06
N VAL A 343 15.37 -20.33 -4.33
CA VAL A 343 15.00 -21.77 -4.28
C VAL A 343 14.60 -22.30 -5.66
N LYS A 344 13.77 -21.56 -6.40
CA LYS A 344 13.33 -21.94 -7.76
C LYS A 344 14.51 -22.00 -8.73
N ASP A 345 15.44 -21.07 -8.62
CA ASP A 345 16.63 -21.02 -9.48
C ASP A 345 17.65 -22.11 -9.12
N SER A 346 17.84 -22.43 -7.83
CA SER A 346 18.67 -23.57 -7.42
C SER A 346 18.06 -24.90 -7.85
N PHE A 347 16.73 -25.06 -7.79
CA PHE A 347 16.06 -26.25 -8.31
C PHE A 347 16.24 -26.40 -9.83
N LYS A 348 16.12 -25.30 -10.59
CA LYS A 348 16.36 -25.28 -12.05
C LYS A 348 17.79 -25.63 -12.40
N ARG A 349 18.78 -25.02 -11.72
CA ARG A 349 20.21 -25.31 -11.93
C ARG A 349 20.54 -26.76 -11.58
N GLY A 350 20.06 -27.26 -10.44
CA GLY A 350 20.25 -28.64 -10.02
C GLY A 350 19.67 -29.65 -11.01
N SER A 351 18.47 -29.39 -11.52
CA SER A 351 17.84 -30.22 -12.56
C SER A 351 18.60 -30.16 -13.89
N ALA A 352 19.10 -28.98 -14.29
CA ALA A 352 19.90 -28.83 -15.51
C ALA A 352 21.25 -29.56 -15.42
N PHE A 353 21.93 -29.51 -14.27
CA PHE A 353 23.15 -30.27 -14.05
C PHE A 353 22.93 -31.78 -14.09
N LEU A 354 21.80 -32.26 -13.55
CA LEU A 354 21.43 -33.66 -13.64
C LEU A 354 21.18 -34.10 -15.09
N ALA A 355 20.45 -33.30 -15.87
CA ALA A 355 20.20 -33.57 -17.29
C ALA A 355 21.50 -33.55 -18.12
N ALA A 356 22.48 -32.73 -17.74
CA ALA A 356 23.81 -32.69 -18.35
C ALA A 356 24.77 -33.78 -17.84
N GLY A 357 24.33 -34.73 -17.01
CA GLY A 357 25.16 -35.79 -16.44
C GLY A 357 26.16 -35.34 -15.37
N ARG A 358 26.11 -34.08 -14.93
CA ARG A 358 26.98 -33.51 -13.89
C ARG A 358 26.36 -33.73 -12.51
N LEU A 359 26.57 -34.92 -11.97
CA LEU A 359 25.91 -35.40 -10.74
C LEU A 359 26.34 -34.65 -9.46
N GLU A 360 27.62 -34.32 -9.30
CA GLU A 360 28.12 -33.64 -8.08
C GLU A 360 27.61 -32.18 -7.94
N PRO A 361 27.63 -31.33 -8.98
CA PRO A 361 26.98 -30.02 -8.95
C PRO A 361 25.46 -30.10 -8.76
N ALA A 362 24.81 -31.12 -9.33
CA ALA A 362 23.38 -31.35 -9.15
C ALA A 362 23.04 -31.61 -7.68
N PHE A 363 23.81 -32.47 -7.00
CA PHE A 363 23.63 -32.74 -5.56
C PHE A 363 23.78 -31.48 -4.71
N ALA A 364 24.79 -30.66 -4.99
CA ALA A 364 25.08 -29.44 -4.23
C ALA A 364 23.96 -28.39 -4.34
N GLU A 365 23.36 -28.21 -5.52
CA GLU A 365 22.26 -27.27 -5.72
C GLU A 365 20.92 -27.81 -5.20
N LEU A 366 20.63 -29.10 -5.38
CA LEU A 366 19.38 -29.72 -4.93
C LEU A 366 19.29 -29.82 -3.40
N ARG A 367 20.42 -30.00 -2.70
CA ARG A 367 20.46 -30.01 -1.22
C ARG A 367 20.05 -28.67 -0.59
N ARG A 368 20.14 -27.56 -1.33
CA ARG A 368 19.73 -26.22 -0.87
C ARG A 368 18.23 -25.98 -1.01
N CYS A 369 17.50 -26.86 -1.69
CA CYS A 369 16.06 -26.74 -1.87
C CYS A 369 15.32 -27.24 -0.62
N PRO A 370 14.19 -26.62 -0.23
CA PRO A 370 13.38 -27.08 0.88
C PRO A 370 12.80 -28.48 0.58
N PRO A 371 12.58 -29.29 1.63
CA PRO A 371 12.15 -30.65 1.45
C PRO A 371 10.77 -30.72 0.79
N SER A 372 10.70 -31.43 -0.33
CA SER A 372 9.46 -31.65 -1.10
C SER A 372 9.56 -32.99 -1.82
N ASP A 373 8.42 -33.60 -2.11
CA ASP A 373 8.34 -34.90 -2.80
C ASP A 373 9.06 -34.87 -4.17
N THR A 374 9.03 -33.72 -4.85
CA THR A 374 9.72 -33.50 -6.12
C THR A 374 11.25 -33.54 -5.95
N VAL A 375 11.79 -32.89 -4.92
CA VAL A 375 13.23 -32.91 -4.61
C VAL A 375 13.66 -34.32 -4.16
N ALA A 376 12.84 -35.01 -3.37
CA ALA A 376 13.10 -36.40 -2.96
C ALA A 376 13.18 -37.35 -4.17
N THR A 377 12.26 -37.22 -5.12
CA THR A 377 12.24 -38.03 -6.35
C THR A 377 13.50 -37.79 -7.20
N ILE A 378 13.91 -36.53 -7.35
CA ILE A 378 15.11 -36.17 -8.12
C ILE A 378 16.39 -36.64 -7.38
N MET A 379 16.44 -36.53 -6.05
CA MET A 379 17.57 -37.03 -5.27
C MET A 379 17.70 -38.56 -5.32
N TYR A 380 16.59 -39.28 -5.35
CA TYR A 380 16.62 -40.74 -5.57
C TYR A 380 17.16 -41.08 -6.96
N LYS A 381 16.70 -40.39 -8.02
CA LYS A 381 17.26 -40.56 -9.37
C LYS A 381 18.76 -40.25 -9.41
N LEU A 382 19.18 -39.24 -8.65
CA LEU A 382 20.59 -38.87 -8.53
C LEU A 382 21.41 -39.95 -7.83
N SER A 383 20.89 -40.62 -6.79
CA SER A 383 21.59 -41.74 -6.13
C SER A 383 21.75 -42.94 -7.07
N LEU A 384 20.71 -43.30 -7.82
CA LEU A 384 20.81 -44.35 -8.86
C LEU A 384 21.83 -43.98 -9.93
N ALA A 385 21.91 -42.71 -10.36
CA ALA A 385 22.89 -42.27 -11.33
C ALA A 385 24.34 -42.36 -10.79
N PHE A 386 24.56 -42.11 -9.49
CA PHE A 386 25.87 -42.31 -8.86
C PHE A 386 26.25 -43.79 -8.76
N GLU A 387 25.28 -44.66 -8.50
CA GLU A 387 25.48 -46.12 -8.47
C GLU A 387 25.85 -46.68 -9.85
N GLN A 388 25.18 -46.20 -10.91
CA GLN A 388 25.50 -46.54 -12.30
C GLN A 388 26.91 -46.08 -12.74
N GLN A 389 27.45 -45.03 -12.13
CA GLN A 389 28.83 -44.58 -12.37
C GLN A 389 29.86 -45.28 -11.47
N ALA A 390 29.49 -46.36 -10.78
CA ALA A 390 30.34 -47.09 -9.84
C ALA A 390 30.94 -46.20 -8.73
N LYS A 391 30.20 -45.18 -8.28
CA LYS A 391 30.55 -44.30 -7.14
C LYS A 391 29.63 -44.56 -5.92
N PRO A 392 29.74 -45.74 -5.27
CA PRO A 392 28.80 -46.15 -4.21
C PRO A 392 28.80 -45.22 -3.00
N GLU A 393 29.96 -44.71 -2.58
CA GLU A 393 30.08 -43.78 -1.44
C GLU A 393 29.27 -42.50 -1.63
N ARG A 394 29.14 -42.03 -2.88
CA ARG A 394 28.37 -40.81 -3.20
C ARG A 394 26.88 -41.10 -3.27
N ALA A 395 26.48 -42.27 -3.79
CA ALA A 395 25.09 -42.72 -3.76
C ALA A 395 24.59 -42.86 -2.31
N GLU A 396 25.43 -43.42 -1.43
CA GLU A 396 25.15 -43.56 -0.01
C GLU A 396 25.01 -42.19 0.68
N ALA A 397 25.89 -41.22 0.39
CA ALA A 397 25.76 -39.86 0.93
C ALA A 397 24.46 -39.14 0.52
N VAL A 398 23.94 -39.40 -0.68
CA VAL A 398 22.64 -38.87 -1.14
C VAL A 398 21.51 -39.55 -0.36
N LEU A 399 21.55 -40.87 -0.22
CA LEU A 399 20.55 -41.65 0.52
C LEU A 399 20.53 -41.33 2.01
N GLU A 400 21.70 -41.10 2.62
CA GLU A 400 21.81 -40.71 4.02
C GLU A 400 21.24 -39.31 4.25
N TRP A 401 21.53 -38.36 3.35
CA TRP A 401 20.90 -37.04 3.36
C TRP A 401 19.37 -37.16 3.21
N MET A 402 18.88 -38.03 2.32
CA MET A 402 17.46 -38.30 2.16
C MET A 402 16.84 -38.92 3.41
N LYS A 403 17.53 -39.87 4.08
CA LYS A 403 17.07 -40.48 5.33
C LYS A 403 17.02 -39.47 6.48
N ARG A 404 17.99 -38.56 6.58
CA ARG A 404 17.99 -37.48 7.58
C ARG A 404 16.90 -36.44 7.31
N THR A 405 16.56 -36.21 6.05
CA THR A 405 15.61 -35.15 5.65
C THR A 405 14.16 -35.65 5.51
N TYR A 406 13.96 -36.90 5.11
CA TYR A 406 12.67 -37.51 4.78
C TYR A 406 12.41 -38.87 5.47
N GLY A 407 13.37 -39.40 6.25
CA GLY A 407 13.19 -40.67 6.96
C GLY A 407 12.24 -40.54 8.16
N PRO A 408 11.63 -41.66 8.60
CA PRO A 408 10.89 -41.70 9.85
C PRO A 408 11.85 -41.44 11.01
N ARG A 409 11.58 -40.40 11.81
CA ARG A 409 12.33 -40.15 13.05
C ARG A 409 12.16 -41.37 13.97
N SER A 410 13.26 -42.03 14.30
CA SER A 410 13.29 -43.17 15.21
C SER A 410 13.01 -42.71 16.64
N ASP A 411 11.87 -43.12 17.18
CA ASP A 411 11.44 -42.94 18.56
C ASP A 411 12.19 -43.88 19.52
N ALA A 412 13.45 -43.57 19.80
CA ALA A 412 14.19 -44.19 20.90
C ALA A 412 14.93 -43.08 21.64
N GLU A 413 14.50 -42.82 22.89
CA GLU A 413 14.92 -41.74 23.79
C GLU A 413 14.04 -40.47 23.75
N THR A 414 12.85 -40.54 24.36
CA THR A 414 12.31 -39.43 25.17
C THR A 414 11.13 -39.89 26.00
N GLY A 415 11.44 -40.44 27.18
CA GLY A 415 10.52 -40.32 28.31
C GLY A 415 10.31 -38.82 28.59
N ARG A 416 9.04 -38.41 28.60
CA ARG A 416 8.56 -37.09 29.07
C ARG A 416 9.18 -35.86 28.38
N ARG A 417 8.65 -35.48 27.21
CA ARG A 417 8.58 -34.05 26.83
C ARG A 417 7.34 -33.74 26.01
N LYS A 418 6.61 -32.72 26.47
CA LYS A 418 5.39 -32.14 25.88
C LYS A 418 5.55 -31.93 24.38
N VAL A 419 4.57 -32.43 23.61
CA VAL A 419 4.39 -32.10 22.19
C VAL A 419 4.08 -30.60 22.08
N ALA A 420 5.06 -29.82 21.61
CA ALA A 420 4.83 -28.44 21.21
C ALA A 420 4.08 -28.45 19.86
N GLY A 421 2.85 -27.91 19.84
CA GLY A 421 2.18 -27.47 18.62
C GLY A 421 0.86 -28.15 18.23
N ILE A 422 0.33 -29.10 19.02
CA ILE A 422 -1.03 -29.63 18.80
C ILE A 422 -1.89 -29.23 20.01
N PRO A 423 -3.04 -28.55 19.83
CA PRO A 423 -3.99 -28.41 20.93
C PRO A 423 -4.41 -29.81 21.39
N GLN A 424 -4.18 -30.18 22.65
CA GLN A 424 -4.69 -31.47 23.18
C GLN A 424 -6.23 -31.54 23.09
N ARG A 425 -6.88 -30.37 23.04
CA ARG A 425 -8.33 -30.21 22.90
C ARG A 425 -8.63 -28.96 22.07
N LEU A 426 -9.70 -29.01 21.29
CA LEU A 426 -10.24 -27.87 20.54
C LEU A 426 -11.76 -27.85 20.73
N GLY A 427 -12.27 -26.78 21.35
CA GLY A 427 -13.61 -26.77 21.92
C GLY A 427 -13.76 -27.89 22.96
N ARG A 428 -14.85 -28.67 22.88
CA ARG A 428 -15.04 -29.84 23.77
C ARG A 428 -14.24 -31.08 23.34
N TYR A 429 -13.84 -31.15 22.08
CA TYR A 429 -13.28 -32.35 21.46
C TYR A 429 -11.84 -32.61 21.90
N VAL A 430 -11.52 -33.88 22.16
CA VAL A 430 -10.17 -34.33 22.52
C VAL A 430 -9.48 -34.81 21.26
N ILE A 431 -8.39 -34.15 20.86
CA ILE A 431 -7.68 -34.47 19.61
C ILE A 431 -6.81 -35.71 19.83
N GLU A 432 -7.04 -36.75 19.02
CA GLU A 432 -6.25 -37.98 19.05
C GLU A 432 -5.02 -37.87 18.15
N ARG A 433 -5.27 -37.58 16.85
CA ARG A 433 -4.21 -37.47 15.84
C ARG A 433 -4.67 -36.65 14.64
N ARG A 434 -3.73 -36.08 13.90
CA ARG A 434 -4.04 -35.41 12.62
C ARG A 434 -4.31 -36.47 11.53
N ILE A 435 -5.40 -36.30 10.78
CA ILE A 435 -5.78 -37.18 9.66
C ILE A 435 -5.63 -36.52 8.29
N GLY A 436 -5.51 -35.20 8.22
CA GLY A 436 -5.26 -34.48 6.97
C GLY A 436 -4.71 -33.07 7.19
N ARG A 437 -4.08 -32.51 6.15
CA ARG A 437 -3.68 -31.10 6.07
C ARG A 437 -4.01 -30.60 4.67
N GLY A 438 -4.87 -29.60 4.58
CA GLY A 438 -5.25 -28.95 3.33
C GLY A 438 -4.67 -27.53 3.21
N ALA A 439 -4.99 -26.85 2.11
CA ALA A 439 -4.60 -25.46 1.87
C ALA A 439 -5.21 -24.48 2.89
N MET A 440 -6.37 -24.81 3.45
CA MET A 440 -7.16 -23.92 4.32
C MET A 440 -7.17 -24.36 5.79
N GLY A 441 -6.43 -25.41 6.18
CA GLY A 441 -6.44 -25.88 7.56
C GLY A 441 -5.99 -27.33 7.76
N ALA A 442 -6.12 -27.82 8.99
CA ALA A 442 -5.80 -29.19 9.37
C ALA A 442 -7.06 -29.95 9.80
N VAL A 443 -7.12 -31.24 9.49
CA VAL A 443 -8.21 -32.12 9.92
C VAL A 443 -7.66 -33.13 10.92
N TYR A 444 -8.32 -33.25 12.06
CA TYR A 444 -7.94 -34.12 13.17
C TYR A 444 -9.00 -35.19 13.40
N LEU A 445 -8.58 -36.41 13.73
CA LEU A 445 -9.44 -37.35 14.42
C LEU A 445 -9.50 -36.92 15.88
N ALA A 446 -10.71 -36.78 16.39
CA ALA A 446 -10.96 -36.39 17.77
C ALA A 446 -12.13 -37.18 18.35
N THR A 447 -12.24 -37.23 19.67
CA THR A 447 -13.38 -37.82 20.37
C THR A 447 -14.27 -36.72 20.94
N ASP A 448 -15.59 -36.84 20.79
CA ASP A 448 -16.55 -36.05 21.59
C ASP A 448 -16.68 -36.70 22.98
N PRO A 449 -16.18 -36.08 24.06
CA PRO A 449 -16.17 -36.70 25.37
C PRO A 449 -17.56 -36.82 26.02
N ARG A 450 -18.58 -36.12 25.50
CA ARG A 450 -19.94 -36.17 26.09
C ARG A 450 -20.68 -37.46 25.73
N ILE A 451 -20.44 -37.96 24.52
CA ILE A 451 -21.14 -39.11 23.95
C ILE A 451 -20.19 -40.21 23.48
N ASN A 452 -18.88 -40.04 23.76
CA ASN A 452 -17.81 -40.97 23.45
C ASN A 452 -17.80 -41.45 21.99
N ARG A 453 -17.96 -40.52 21.02
CA ARG A 453 -17.94 -40.83 19.58
C ARG A 453 -16.70 -40.26 18.88
N PRO A 454 -16.12 -40.96 17.89
CA PRO A 454 -15.11 -40.38 17.02
C PRO A 454 -15.73 -39.33 16.07
N VAL A 455 -15.02 -38.24 15.86
CA VAL A 455 -15.37 -37.16 14.92
C VAL A 455 -14.15 -36.73 14.11
N ALA A 456 -14.39 -36.23 12.90
CA ALA A 456 -13.40 -35.49 12.15
C ALA A 456 -13.53 -33.99 12.51
N LEU A 457 -12.44 -33.35 12.92
CA LEU A 457 -12.41 -31.96 13.35
C LEU A 457 -11.54 -31.15 12.39
N LYS A 458 -12.16 -30.36 11.51
CA LYS A 458 -11.45 -29.47 10.60
C LYS A 458 -11.22 -28.14 11.32
N ALA A 459 -9.96 -27.76 11.48
CA ALA A 459 -9.54 -26.53 12.14
C ALA A 459 -8.86 -25.59 11.14
N ILE A 460 -9.31 -24.33 11.13
CA ILE A 460 -8.89 -23.28 10.21
C ILE A 460 -8.33 -22.12 11.04
N PRO A 461 -7.09 -21.67 10.77
CA PRO A 461 -6.56 -20.46 11.39
C PRO A 461 -7.41 -19.24 11.03
N ILE A 462 -7.78 -18.46 12.04
CA ILE A 462 -8.36 -17.14 11.82
C ILE A 462 -7.16 -16.17 11.77
N GLU A 463 -6.69 -15.86 10.56
CA GLU A 463 -5.57 -14.93 10.35
C GLU A 463 -5.96 -13.52 10.85
N LYS A 464 -5.11 -12.92 11.68
CA LYS A 464 -5.27 -11.56 12.23
C LYS A 464 -4.99 -10.44 11.21
N GLU A 465 -4.91 -10.76 9.91
CA GLU A 465 -4.43 -9.85 8.87
C GLU A 465 -5.52 -8.95 8.25
N PHE A 466 -6.78 -9.04 8.70
CA PHE A 466 -7.85 -8.17 8.23
C PHE A 466 -8.29 -7.21 9.32
N GLU A 467 -8.31 -5.90 8.99
CA GLU A 467 -8.95 -4.86 9.81
C GLU A 467 -10.39 -5.25 10.18
N ASP A 468 -10.82 -4.82 11.38
CA ASP A 468 -11.91 -5.38 12.20
C ASP A 468 -13.29 -5.59 11.53
N GLU A 469 -13.57 -5.02 10.36
CA GLU A 469 -14.86 -5.17 9.66
C GLU A 469 -14.89 -6.35 8.68
N GLY A 470 -13.83 -6.58 7.89
CA GLY A 470 -13.78 -7.67 6.91
C GLY A 470 -13.70 -9.06 7.56
N LEU A 471 -13.07 -9.13 8.73
CA LEU A 471 -12.89 -10.37 9.51
C LEU A 471 -14.21 -10.85 10.15
N LYS A 472 -15.08 -9.91 10.56
CA LYS A 472 -16.44 -10.22 11.07
C LYS A 472 -17.33 -10.79 9.97
N GLU A 473 -17.29 -10.22 8.77
CA GLU A 473 -18.11 -10.69 7.65
C GLU A 473 -17.67 -12.08 7.16
N ALA A 474 -16.37 -12.31 7.04
CA ALA A 474 -15.80 -13.62 6.71
C ALA A 474 -16.18 -14.70 7.74
N ARG A 475 -16.14 -14.36 9.03
CA ARG A 475 -16.56 -15.23 10.14
C ARG A 475 -18.06 -15.54 10.07
N LEU A 476 -18.91 -14.54 9.83
CA LEU A 476 -20.35 -14.72 9.71
C LEU A 476 -20.71 -15.63 8.51
N ARG A 477 -20.02 -15.50 7.39
CA ARG A 477 -20.19 -16.38 6.22
C ARG A 477 -19.78 -17.82 6.52
N PHE A 478 -18.66 -18.04 7.20
CA PHE A 478 -18.20 -19.37 7.60
C PHE A 478 -19.22 -20.12 8.46
N TYR A 479 -19.82 -19.44 9.46
CA TYR A 479 -20.86 -20.04 10.29
C TYR A 479 -22.16 -20.31 9.51
N ARG A 480 -22.56 -19.41 8.60
CA ARG A 480 -23.73 -19.64 7.72
C ARG A 480 -23.54 -20.82 6.78
N GLU A 481 -22.33 -21.00 6.25
CA GLU A 481 -21.99 -22.17 5.42
C GLU A 481 -22.00 -23.46 6.24
N ALA A 482 -21.42 -23.46 7.44
CA ALA A 482 -21.46 -24.60 8.35
C ALA A 482 -22.89 -24.97 8.76
N GLU A 483 -23.73 -23.97 9.03
CA GLU A 483 -25.15 -24.15 9.35
C GLU A 483 -25.93 -24.74 8.16
N SER A 484 -25.71 -24.23 6.96
CA SER A 484 -26.36 -24.72 5.74
C SER A 484 -25.98 -26.17 5.45
N ALA A 485 -24.69 -26.52 5.61
CA ALA A 485 -24.23 -27.90 5.50
C ALA A 485 -24.76 -28.81 6.62
N GLY A 486 -24.96 -28.29 7.84
CA GLY A 486 -25.52 -29.01 8.97
C GLY A 486 -26.98 -29.43 8.82
N ARG A 487 -27.73 -28.80 7.91
CA ARG A 487 -29.13 -29.18 7.60
C ARG A 487 -29.21 -30.41 6.68
N LEU A 488 -28.11 -30.78 6.02
CA LEU A 488 -28.12 -31.90 5.09
C LEU A 488 -28.03 -33.24 5.84
N ALA A 489 -29.04 -34.09 5.62
CA ALA A 489 -29.09 -35.44 6.17
C ALA A 489 -29.27 -36.45 5.02
N HIS A 490 -28.16 -36.97 4.51
CA HIS A 490 -28.16 -37.94 3.41
C HIS A 490 -27.07 -39.00 3.61
N PRO A 491 -27.32 -40.29 3.30
CA PRO A 491 -26.35 -41.37 3.51
C PRO A 491 -25.01 -41.14 2.81
N ASN A 492 -25.02 -40.48 1.65
CA ASN A 492 -23.81 -40.14 0.88
C ASN A 492 -23.26 -38.73 1.13
N ILE A 493 -23.71 -38.02 2.18
CA ILE A 493 -23.15 -36.73 2.60
C ILE A 493 -22.62 -36.88 4.02
N ILE A 494 -21.44 -36.30 4.30
CA ILE A 494 -20.92 -36.23 5.67
C ILE A 494 -21.81 -35.32 6.51
N THR A 495 -22.24 -35.81 7.67
CA THR A 495 -23.03 -35.00 8.60
C THR A 495 -22.13 -34.02 9.36
N VAL A 496 -22.48 -32.74 9.36
CA VAL A 496 -21.86 -31.73 10.24
C VAL A 496 -22.58 -31.74 11.58
N PHE A 497 -21.84 -31.91 12.67
CA PHE A 497 -22.41 -32.02 14.01
C PHE A 497 -22.36 -30.72 14.81
N ASP A 498 -21.30 -29.94 14.63
CA ASP A 498 -21.04 -28.74 15.42
C ASP A 498 -20.04 -27.84 14.68
N ALA A 499 -20.11 -26.53 14.95
CA ALA A 499 -19.13 -25.56 14.49
C ALA A 499 -18.89 -24.53 15.61
N GLY A 500 -17.64 -24.11 15.78
CA GLY A 500 -17.28 -23.19 16.85
C GLY A 500 -15.90 -22.60 16.67
N GLU A 501 -15.44 -21.93 17.71
CA GLU A 501 -14.13 -21.30 17.75
C GLU A 501 -13.46 -21.52 19.10
N ASP A 502 -12.19 -21.87 19.05
CA ASP A 502 -11.37 -22.02 20.25
C ASP A 502 -9.91 -21.73 19.89
N LYS A 503 -9.19 -21.04 20.78
CA LYS A 503 -7.75 -20.73 20.65
C LYS A 503 -7.36 -20.09 19.31
N GLY A 504 -8.21 -19.21 18.76
CA GLY A 504 -7.95 -18.52 17.48
C GLY A 504 -8.09 -19.43 16.24
N LEU A 505 -8.70 -20.60 16.40
CA LEU A 505 -9.05 -21.51 15.31
C LEU A 505 -10.57 -21.62 15.21
N ALA A 506 -11.12 -21.41 14.02
CA ALA A 506 -12.47 -21.86 13.71
C ALA A 506 -12.44 -23.37 13.50
N TYR A 507 -13.42 -24.10 14.02
CA TYR A 507 -13.51 -25.55 13.86
C TYR A 507 -14.90 -26.01 13.42
N ILE A 508 -14.92 -27.11 12.68
CA ILE A 508 -16.13 -27.85 12.32
C ILE A 508 -15.94 -29.30 12.70
N ALA A 509 -16.83 -29.80 13.56
CA ALA A 509 -16.90 -31.21 13.93
C ALA A 509 -17.89 -31.92 13.02
N MET A 510 -17.42 -32.95 12.33
CA MET A 510 -18.19 -33.69 11.34
C MET A 510 -18.03 -35.21 11.54
N GLU A 511 -18.89 -35.97 10.89
CA GLU A 511 -18.83 -37.43 10.85
C GLU A 511 -17.43 -37.91 10.44
N TYR A 512 -16.82 -38.77 11.25
CA TYR A 512 -15.61 -39.46 10.86
C TYR A 512 -15.96 -40.68 10.01
N VAL A 513 -15.58 -40.67 8.73
CA VAL A 513 -15.86 -41.76 7.80
C VAL A 513 -14.58 -42.55 7.55
N PRO A 514 -14.54 -43.86 7.86
CA PRO A 514 -13.45 -44.72 7.44
C PRO A 514 -13.50 -44.92 5.92
N GLY A 515 -12.45 -44.53 5.21
CA GLY A 515 -12.40 -44.65 3.75
C GLY A 515 -11.16 -44.03 3.14
N ILE A 516 -11.10 -44.09 1.81
CA ILE A 516 -10.00 -43.59 1.00
C ILE A 516 -10.58 -42.56 0.02
N PRO A 517 -10.01 -41.35 -0.09
CA PRO A 517 -10.43 -40.39 -1.11
C PRO A 517 -10.31 -40.98 -2.51
N LEU A 518 -11.28 -40.70 -3.37
CA LEU A 518 -11.28 -41.15 -4.77
C LEU A 518 -10.04 -40.67 -5.54
N LYS A 519 -9.35 -39.65 -5.06
CA LYS A 519 -8.06 -39.21 -5.61
C LYS A 519 -6.99 -40.31 -5.65
N LYS A 520 -7.06 -41.34 -4.80
CA LYS A 520 -6.14 -42.50 -4.88
C LYS A 520 -6.40 -43.39 -6.10
N PHE A 521 -7.57 -43.26 -6.71
CA PHE A 521 -8.02 -44.02 -7.88
C PHE A 521 -8.01 -43.19 -9.16
N THR A 522 -7.30 -42.06 -9.18
CA THR A 522 -7.03 -41.28 -10.41
C THR A 522 -5.63 -41.57 -10.96
N ASP A 523 -4.85 -42.40 -10.29
CA ASP A 523 -3.59 -42.91 -10.84
C ASP A 523 -3.92 -43.95 -11.92
N PRO A 524 -3.39 -43.84 -13.15
CA PRO A 524 -3.62 -44.83 -14.21
C PRO A 524 -3.37 -46.29 -13.79
N THR A 525 -2.49 -46.52 -12.81
CA THR A 525 -2.18 -47.86 -12.26
C THR A 525 -3.18 -48.36 -11.22
N LYS A 526 -4.10 -47.51 -10.75
CA LYS A 526 -5.05 -47.79 -9.65
C LYS A 526 -6.48 -47.38 -9.98
N LEU A 527 -6.80 -47.24 -11.27
CA LEU A 527 -8.14 -46.88 -11.71
C LEU A 527 -9.17 -47.90 -11.22
N LEU A 528 -10.35 -47.40 -10.89
CA LEU A 528 -11.50 -48.27 -10.62
C LEU A 528 -11.93 -49.00 -11.91
N ALA A 529 -12.66 -50.10 -11.71
CA ALA A 529 -13.44 -50.69 -12.79
C ALA A 529 -14.44 -49.63 -13.32
N PRO A 530 -14.62 -49.47 -14.65
CA PRO A 530 -15.48 -48.43 -15.21
C PRO A 530 -16.89 -48.43 -14.64
N LYS A 531 -17.49 -49.62 -14.54
CA LYS A 531 -18.79 -49.83 -13.88
C LYS A 531 -18.83 -49.24 -12.47
N ARG A 532 -17.77 -49.47 -11.69
CA ARG A 532 -17.70 -48.98 -10.31
C ARG A 532 -17.56 -47.46 -10.24
N ALA A 533 -16.75 -46.86 -11.11
CA ALA A 533 -16.65 -45.41 -11.20
C ALA A 533 -18.02 -44.77 -11.54
N LEU A 534 -18.76 -45.36 -12.47
CA LEU A 534 -20.11 -44.91 -12.84
C LEU A 534 -21.10 -45.01 -11.68
N GLU A 535 -21.12 -46.13 -10.95
CA GLU A 535 -21.99 -46.33 -9.77
C GLU A 535 -21.71 -45.30 -8.67
N LEU A 536 -20.43 -45.04 -8.38
CA LEU A 536 -20.02 -44.06 -7.36
C LEU A 536 -20.36 -42.63 -7.77
N CYS A 537 -20.16 -42.26 -9.04
CA CYS A 537 -20.58 -40.96 -9.55
C CYS A 537 -22.11 -40.83 -9.61
N ALA A 538 -22.85 -41.91 -9.86
CA ALA A 538 -24.31 -41.89 -9.80
C ALA A 538 -24.81 -41.60 -8.38
N ALA A 539 -24.25 -42.27 -7.37
CA ALA A 539 -24.57 -41.98 -5.97
C ALA A 539 -24.17 -40.55 -5.56
N THR A 540 -23.07 -40.04 -6.10
CA THR A 540 -22.66 -38.64 -5.91
C THR A 540 -23.66 -37.67 -6.53
N ALA A 541 -24.15 -37.95 -7.74
CA ALA A 541 -25.14 -37.12 -8.42
C ALA A 541 -26.49 -37.08 -7.67
N GLU A 542 -26.93 -38.19 -7.07
CA GLU A 542 -28.15 -38.20 -6.23
C GLU A 542 -27.98 -37.38 -4.95
N ALA A 543 -26.82 -37.49 -4.30
CA ALA A 543 -26.53 -36.70 -3.12
C ALA A 543 -26.47 -35.19 -3.44
N LEU A 544 -25.92 -34.83 -4.61
CA LEU A 544 -25.94 -33.46 -5.11
C LEU A 544 -27.37 -32.98 -5.40
N ASP A 545 -28.21 -33.82 -6.00
CA ASP A 545 -29.63 -33.53 -6.24
C ASP A 545 -30.36 -33.18 -4.93
N TYR A 546 -30.17 -34.02 -3.92
CA TYR A 546 -30.69 -33.76 -2.58
C TYR A 546 -30.19 -32.43 -2.02
N ALA A 547 -28.88 -32.16 -2.07
CA ALA A 547 -28.32 -30.90 -1.57
C ALA A 547 -28.87 -29.67 -2.33
N HIS A 548 -28.99 -29.76 -3.66
CA HIS A 548 -29.55 -28.71 -4.51
C HIS A 548 -31.01 -28.43 -4.17
N SER A 549 -31.80 -29.47 -3.87
CA SER A 549 -33.19 -29.32 -3.41
C SER A 549 -33.32 -28.57 -2.07
N GLN A 550 -32.25 -28.59 -1.26
CA GLN A 550 -32.15 -27.85 0.01
C GLN A 550 -31.49 -26.47 -0.17
N GLY A 551 -31.25 -26.03 -1.40
CA GLY A 551 -30.61 -24.76 -1.72
C GLY A 551 -29.10 -24.72 -1.45
N VAL A 552 -28.45 -25.88 -1.26
CA VAL A 552 -27.02 -25.97 -0.98
C VAL A 552 -26.26 -26.43 -2.21
N ILE A 553 -25.31 -25.62 -2.68
CA ILE A 553 -24.40 -25.94 -3.80
C ILE A 553 -23.02 -26.25 -3.23
N HIS A 554 -22.37 -27.33 -3.70
CA HIS A 554 -21.10 -27.77 -3.14
C HIS A 554 -19.91 -26.92 -3.59
N ARG A 555 -19.83 -26.56 -4.89
CA ARG A 555 -18.82 -25.69 -5.51
C ARG A 555 -17.38 -26.23 -5.64
N ASP A 556 -17.07 -27.40 -5.08
CA ASP A 556 -15.71 -27.98 -5.08
C ASP A 556 -15.74 -29.50 -5.21
N ILE A 557 -16.55 -30.02 -6.14
CA ILE A 557 -16.59 -31.45 -6.43
C ILE A 557 -15.31 -31.88 -7.16
N LYS A 558 -14.59 -32.81 -6.54
CA LYS A 558 -13.35 -33.42 -7.07
C LYS A 558 -13.07 -34.74 -6.37
N PRO A 559 -12.22 -35.62 -6.93
CA PRO A 559 -11.89 -36.92 -6.32
C PRO A 559 -11.35 -36.84 -4.88
N ALA A 560 -10.73 -35.72 -4.48
CA ALA A 560 -10.22 -35.54 -3.12
C ALA A 560 -11.33 -35.36 -2.06
N ASN A 561 -12.52 -34.91 -2.49
CA ASN A 561 -13.65 -34.60 -1.61
C ASN A 561 -14.72 -35.71 -1.63
N LEU A 562 -14.42 -36.86 -2.25
CA LEU A 562 -15.30 -38.03 -2.33
C LEU A 562 -14.62 -39.19 -1.61
N ILE A 563 -15.10 -39.55 -0.42
CA ILE A 563 -14.53 -40.61 0.42
C ILE A 563 -15.21 -41.93 0.09
N TYR A 564 -14.44 -42.88 -0.41
CA TYR A 564 -14.91 -44.20 -0.78
C TYR A 564 -14.48 -45.25 0.25
N ASN A 565 -15.42 -46.07 0.72
CA ASN A 565 -15.13 -47.25 1.53
C ASN A 565 -15.26 -48.52 0.66
N PRO A 566 -14.15 -49.14 0.24
CA PRO A 566 -14.20 -50.35 -0.59
C PRO A 566 -14.83 -51.56 0.09
N LYS A 567 -14.84 -51.62 1.43
CA LYS A 567 -15.40 -52.76 2.18
C LYS A 567 -16.93 -52.74 2.17
N GLU A 568 -17.50 -51.57 2.39
CA GLU A 568 -18.95 -51.37 2.46
C GLU A 568 -19.55 -50.99 1.11
N GLY A 569 -18.72 -50.60 0.14
CA GLY A 569 -19.17 -50.09 -1.14
C GLY A 569 -19.86 -48.72 -1.04
N ALA A 570 -19.73 -48.02 0.08
CA ALA A 570 -20.35 -46.72 0.32
C ALA A 570 -19.42 -45.57 -0.09
N LEU A 571 -20.02 -44.45 -0.51
CA LEU A 571 -19.32 -43.19 -0.78
C LEU A 571 -19.97 -42.06 0.00
N LYS A 572 -19.15 -41.16 0.54
CA LYS A 572 -19.61 -39.93 1.18
C LYS A 572 -18.90 -38.71 0.61
N ILE A 573 -19.68 -37.66 0.36
CA ILE A 573 -19.20 -36.35 -0.04
C ILE A 573 -18.79 -35.56 1.22
N THR A 574 -17.59 -35.00 1.20
CA THR A 574 -17.04 -34.14 2.26
C THR A 574 -16.84 -32.71 1.76
N ASP A 575 -16.61 -31.77 2.68
CA ASP A 575 -16.20 -30.40 2.36
C ASP A 575 -17.24 -29.60 1.55
N PHE A 576 -18.53 -29.72 1.89
CA PHE A 576 -19.60 -28.86 1.36
C PHE A 576 -19.32 -27.39 1.68
N GLY A 577 -18.72 -26.66 0.74
CA GLY A 577 -18.66 -25.21 0.69
C GLY A 577 -18.01 -24.46 1.85
N VAL A 578 -17.64 -25.09 2.98
CA VAL A 578 -17.32 -24.38 4.25
C VAL A 578 -15.99 -23.63 4.27
N ALA A 579 -15.43 -23.33 3.11
CA ALA A 579 -14.20 -22.56 3.02
C ALA A 579 -14.09 -21.90 1.65
N ARG A 580 -14.84 -20.82 1.42
CA ARG A 580 -14.32 -19.68 0.64
C ARG A 580 -14.85 -18.36 1.20
N MET A 581 -14.14 -17.88 2.22
CA MET A 581 -14.21 -16.49 2.70
C MET A 581 -13.85 -15.43 1.62
N THR A 582 -13.48 -15.84 0.41
CA THR A 582 -12.93 -14.97 -0.64
C THR A 582 -13.85 -14.66 -1.82
N ASP A 583 -15.05 -15.24 -1.88
CA ASP A 583 -15.77 -15.30 -3.17
C ASP A 583 -16.36 -13.98 -3.69
N ASN A 584 -16.35 -12.85 -2.95
CA ASN A 584 -16.94 -11.61 -3.47
C ASN A 584 -16.03 -10.37 -3.54
N ASN A 585 -14.72 -10.41 -3.23
CA ASN A 585 -13.91 -9.17 -3.33
C ASN A 585 -12.44 -9.30 -3.82
N ASN A 586 -11.93 -10.50 -4.10
CA ASN A 586 -10.50 -10.68 -4.45
C ASN A 586 -10.24 -11.10 -5.91
N THR A 587 -11.04 -10.62 -6.86
CA THR A 587 -10.69 -10.66 -8.30
C THR A 587 -9.63 -9.62 -8.70
N LYS A 588 -9.24 -8.69 -7.80
CA LYS A 588 -8.20 -7.68 -8.09
C LYS A 588 -6.76 -8.21 -8.08
N THR A 589 -6.50 -9.45 -7.64
CA THR A 589 -5.13 -10.01 -7.57
C THR A 589 -4.90 -11.27 -8.42
N GLY A 590 -5.90 -11.77 -9.15
CA GLY A 590 -5.71 -12.85 -10.14
C GLY A 590 -5.27 -14.20 -9.56
N ILE A 591 -5.32 -14.41 -8.24
CA ILE A 591 -4.98 -15.70 -7.62
C ILE A 591 -6.28 -16.46 -7.36
N VAL A 592 -6.70 -17.28 -8.32
CA VAL A 592 -7.75 -18.28 -8.11
C VAL A 592 -7.24 -19.28 -7.07
N LEU A 593 -7.79 -19.20 -5.85
CA LEU A 593 -7.41 -20.06 -4.72
C LEU A 593 -8.05 -21.46 -4.89
N GLY A 594 -7.53 -22.27 -5.81
CA GLY A 594 -8.00 -23.64 -6.04
C GLY A 594 -7.28 -24.34 -7.17
N THR A 595 -7.50 -25.65 -7.32
CA THR A 595 -7.09 -26.40 -8.52
C THR A 595 -8.15 -26.16 -9.59
N PRO A 596 -7.90 -25.34 -10.62
CA PRO A 596 -8.93 -24.89 -11.56
C PRO A 596 -9.43 -26.01 -12.49
N MET A 597 -8.76 -27.16 -12.49
CA MET A 597 -9.03 -28.27 -13.41
C MET A 597 -10.45 -28.86 -13.31
N TYR A 598 -11.16 -28.65 -12.19
CA TYR A 598 -12.53 -29.14 -11.97
C TYR A 598 -13.59 -28.03 -12.00
N MET A 599 -13.19 -26.77 -12.14
CA MET A 599 -14.13 -25.64 -12.13
C MET A 599 -14.96 -25.60 -13.40
N SER A 600 -16.23 -25.23 -13.27
CA SER A 600 -17.09 -24.97 -14.43
C SER A 600 -16.76 -23.62 -15.10
N PRO A 601 -17.15 -23.42 -16.36
CA PRO A 601 -16.99 -22.14 -17.06
C PRO A 601 -17.54 -20.95 -16.27
N GLU A 602 -18.73 -21.09 -15.68
CA GLU A 602 -19.36 -20.04 -14.87
C GLU A 602 -18.60 -19.75 -13.56
N GLN A 603 -17.95 -20.75 -12.96
CA GLN A 603 -17.05 -20.54 -11.81
C GLN A 603 -15.80 -19.74 -12.19
N LEU A 604 -15.25 -19.96 -13.38
CA LEU A 604 -14.10 -19.21 -13.87
C LEU A 604 -14.48 -17.78 -14.29
N GLY A 605 -15.71 -17.59 -14.77
CA GLY A 605 -16.28 -16.29 -15.14
C GLY A 605 -16.78 -15.47 -13.95
N ALA A 606 -16.77 -16.02 -12.73
CA ALA A 606 -17.40 -15.44 -11.54
C ALA A 606 -18.89 -15.10 -11.74
N GLU A 607 -19.58 -15.92 -12.53
CA GLU A 607 -21.03 -15.85 -12.76
C GLU A 607 -21.79 -16.51 -11.59
N GLU A 608 -23.11 -16.33 -11.56
CA GLU A 608 -23.95 -16.95 -10.53
C GLU A 608 -23.92 -18.48 -10.62
N LEU A 609 -23.50 -19.12 -9.53
CA LEU A 609 -23.38 -20.58 -9.47
C LEU A 609 -24.72 -21.22 -9.17
N THR A 610 -25.01 -22.31 -9.87
CA THR A 610 -26.21 -23.14 -9.67
C THR A 610 -25.80 -24.61 -9.51
N GLY A 611 -26.75 -25.50 -9.26
CA GLY A 611 -26.48 -26.94 -9.19
C GLY A 611 -25.79 -27.51 -10.45
N HIS A 612 -25.97 -26.86 -11.61
CA HIS A 612 -25.28 -27.23 -12.85
C HIS A 612 -23.75 -27.15 -12.77
N SER A 613 -23.20 -26.31 -11.89
CA SER A 613 -21.75 -26.20 -11.68
C SER A 613 -21.19 -27.48 -11.05
N ASP A 614 -21.88 -28.04 -10.04
CA ASP A 614 -21.47 -29.29 -9.41
C ASP A 614 -21.55 -30.47 -10.40
N LEU A 615 -22.56 -30.49 -11.28
CA LEU A 615 -22.69 -31.54 -12.31
C LEU A 615 -21.57 -31.50 -13.34
N PHE A 616 -21.09 -30.30 -13.71
CA PHE A 616 -19.90 -30.16 -14.55
C PHE A 616 -18.66 -30.73 -13.86
N SER A 617 -18.42 -30.32 -12.62
CA SER A 617 -17.28 -30.80 -11.82
C SER A 617 -17.33 -32.32 -11.57
N LEU A 618 -18.53 -32.90 -11.42
CA LEU A 618 -18.73 -34.34 -11.35
C LEU A 618 -18.41 -35.03 -12.70
N GLY A 619 -18.74 -34.40 -13.83
CA GLY A 619 -18.35 -34.87 -15.16
C GLY A 619 -16.83 -34.94 -15.32
N VAL A 620 -16.11 -33.88 -14.91
CA VAL A 620 -14.64 -33.86 -14.89
C VAL A 620 -14.08 -34.95 -13.95
N THR A 621 -14.69 -35.11 -12.78
CA THR A 621 -14.31 -36.14 -11.79
C THR A 621 -14.45 -37.55 -12.36
N LEU A 622 -15.58 -37.86 -13.01
CA LEU A 622 -15.81 -39.15 -13.64
C LEU A 622 -14.82 -39.40 -14.78
N TYR A 623 -14.55 -38.39 -15.60
CA TYR A 623 -13.54 -38.47 -16.66
C TYR A 623 -12.19 -38.92 -16.10
N GLU A 624 -11.69 -38.25 -15.06
CA GLU A 624 -10.40 -38.58 -14.45
C GLU A 624 -10.40 -39.98 -13.81
N LEU A 625 -11.50 -40.41 -13.19
CA LEU A 625 -11.61 -41.76 -12.61
C LEU A 625 -11.63 -42.87 -13.67
N LEU A 626 -12.03 -42.56 -14.90
CA LEU A 626 -12.07 -43.52 -16.00
C LEU A 626 -10.73 -43.66 -16.71
N VAL A 627 -9.98 -42.57 -16.89
CA VAL A 627 -8.75 -42.58 -17.72
C VAL A 627 -7.47 -42.16 -16.98
N GLY A 628 -7.57 -41.71 -15.73
CA GLY A 628 -6.43 -41.33 -14.89
C GLY A 628 -5.86 -39.93 -15.17
N GLU A 629 -6.56 -39.14 -15.97
CA GLU A 629 -6.18 -37.79 -16.31
C GLU A 629 -7.40 -36.87 -16.48
N VAL A 630 -7.24 -35.58 -16.17
CA VAL A 630 -8.30 -34.58 -16.36
C VAL A 630 -8.50 -34.25 -17.86
N PRO A 631 -9.73 -33.87 -18.28
CA PRO A 631 -10.07 -33.58 -19.67
C PRO A 631 -9.35 -32.34 -20.24
N PHE A 632 -9.07 -31.35 -19.39
CA PHE A 632 -8.43 -30.09 -19.81
C PHE A 632 -7.06 -29.95 -19.14
N LYS A 633 -6.01 -29.86 -19.95
CA LYS A 633 -4.62 -29.69 -19.51
C LYS A 633 -3.96 -28.53 -20.24
N ALA A 634 -3.19 -27.74 -19.51
CA ALA A 634 -2.33 -26.71 -20.06
C ALA A 634 -1.11 -26.47 -19.16
N THR A 635 -0.05 -25.90 -19.74
CA THR A 635 1.19 -25.53 -19.04
C THR A 635 1.07 -24.20 -18.29
N ASN A 636 0.06 -23.39 -18.60
CA ASN A 636 -0.23 -22.14 -17.92
C ASN A 636 -1.73 -22.05 -17.54
N ILE A 637 -2.03 -21.22 -16.55
CA ILE A 637 -3.38 -21.08 -15.98
C ILE A 637 -4.37 -20.44 -16.96
N ALA A 638 -3.95 -19.42 -17.71
CA ALA A 638 -4.82 -18.69 -18.64
C ALA A 638 -5.33 -19.61 -19.77
N VAL A 639 -4.43 -20.41 -20.35
CA VAL A 639 -4.76 -21.42 -21.36
C VAL A 639 -5.65 -22.48 -20.76
N LEU A 640 -5.40 -22.95 -19.54
CA LEU A 640 -6.31 -23.90 -18.89
C LEU A 640 -7.73 -23.33 -18.77
N MET A 641 -7.87 -22.08 -18.35
CA MET A 641 -9.17 -21.41 -18.27
C MET A 641 -9.85 -21.31 -19.64
N THR A 642 -9.12 -20.90 -20.68
CA THR A 642 -9.64 -20.88 -22.06
C THR A 642 -10.12 -22.26 -22.49
N LYS A 643 -9.36 -23.33 -22.23
CA LYS A 643 -9.77 -24.69 -22.57
C LYS A 643 -11.04 -25.13 -21.84
N ILE A 644 -11.13 -24.82 -20.56
CA ILE A 644 -12.33 -25.12 -19.77
C ILE A 644 -13.54 -24.37 -20.33
N THR A 645 -13.41 -23.14 -20.80
CA THR A 645 -14.54 -22.36 -21.33
C THR A 645 -14.89 -22.66 -22.78
N THR A 646 -13.94 -23.08 -23.63
CA THR A 646 -14.18 -23.19 -25.09
C THR A 646 -14.00 -24.59 -25.69
N GLU A 647 -13.08 -25.42 -25.19
CA GLU A 647 -12.74 -26.70 -25.84
C GLU A 647 -13.64 -27.86 -25.36
N PRO A 648 -14.13 -28.73 -26.25
CA PRO A 648 -14.81 -29.96 -25.84
C PRO A 648 -13.82 -30.96 -25.22
N ALA A 649 -14.29 -31.79 -24.27
CA ALA A 649 -13.48 -32.86 -23.71
C ALA A 649 -13.25 -33.98 -24.75
N ALA A 650 -12.06 -34.60 -24.75
CA ALA A 650 -11.77 -35.72 -25.62
C ALA A 650 -12.61 -36.96 -25.23
N PRO A 651 -13.16 -37.76 -26.16
CA PRO A 651 -13.92 -38.96 -25.80
C PRO A 651 -13.05 -39.96 -25.03
N VAL A 652 -13.53 -40.45 -23.87
CA VAL A 652 -12.79 -41.40 -23.02
C VAL A 652 -12.69 -42.77 -23.70
N SER A 653 -13.64 -43.13 -24.57
CA SER A 653 -13.59 -44.36 -25.38
C SER A 653 -12.39 -44.43 -26.32
N LYS A 654 -11.81 -43.28 -26.70
CA LYS A 654 -10.60 -43.20 -27.51
C LYS A 654 -9.30 -43.32 -26.70
N ILE A 655 -9.38 -43.15 -25.38
CA ILE A 655 -8.23 -43.14 -24.47
C ILE A 655 -8.08 -44.48 -23.75
N ARG A 656 -9.20 -45.04 -23.27
CA ARG A 656 -9.24 -46.34 -22.59
C ARG A 656 -10.12 -47.31 -23.38
N ALA A 657 -9.50 -48.35 -23.93
CA ALA A 657 -10.21 -49.42 -24.63
C ALA A 657 -11.24 -50.11 -23.71
N GLY A 658 -12.38 -50.51 -24.28
CA GLY A 658 -13.46 -51.20 -23.55
C GLY A 658 -14.50 -50.27 -22.90
N LEU A 659 -14.39 -48.94 -23.04
CA LEU A 659 -15.43 -48.00 -22.62
C LEU A 659 -16.47 -47.80 -23.74
N PRO A 660 -17.78 -47.97 -23.49
CA PRO A 660 -18.80 -47.79 -24.53
C PRO A 660 -19.02 -46.31 -24.86
N PRO A 661 -19.40 -45.98 -26.12
CA PRO A 661 -19.69 -44.60 -26.53
C PRO A 661 -20.80 -43.89 -25.74
N SER A 662 -21.66 -44.65 -25.05
CA SER A 662 -22.68 -44.09 -24.17
C SER A 662 -22.08 -43.28 -23.02
N ILE A 663 -20.89 -43.65 -22.52
CA ILE A 663 -20.18 -42.86 -21.51
C ILE A 663 -19.76 -41.50 -22.07
N ASP A 664 -19.26 -41.46 -23.31
CA ASP A 664 -18.84 -40.21 -23.95
C ASP A 664 -20.02 -39.23 -24.07
N ALA A 665 -21.21 -39.73 -24.40
CA ALA A 665 -22.42 -38.93 -24.48
C ALA A 665 -22.80 -38.31 -23.12
N VAL A 666 -22.71 -39.10 -22.03
CA VAL A 666 -22.97 -38.61 -20.67
C VAL A 666 -21.94 -37.55 -20.26
N LEU A 667 -20.65 -37.79 -20.50
CA LEU A 667 -19.57 -36.85 -20.20
C LEU A 667 -19.70 -35.56 -21.01
N ALA A 668 -20.04 -35.65 -22.29
CA ALA A 668 -20.26 -34.49 -23.15
C ALA A 668 -21.45 -33.64 -22.67
N LYS A 669 -22.55 -34.27 -22.23
CA LYS A 669 -23.70 -33.55 -21.65
C LYS A 669 -23.33 -32.92 -20.30
N ALA A 670 -22.69 -33.65 -19.40
CA ALA A 670 -22.27 -33.13 -18.09
C ALA A 670 -21.32 -31.93 -18.20
N MET A 671 -20.36 -31.98 -19.15
CA MET A 671 -19.36 -30.94 -19.37
C MET A 671 -19.71 -29.93 -20.48
N ALA A 672 -20.99 -29.85 -20.86
CA ALA A 672 -21.43 -28.83 -21.81
C ALA A 672 -21.12 -27.43 -21.28
N LYS A 673 -20.61 -26.53 -22.12
CA LYS A 673 -20.13 -25.22 -21.67
C LYS A 673 -21.25 -24.35 -21.12
N GLN A 674 -22.39 -24.33 -21.82
CA GLN A 674 -23.60 -23.65 -21.38
C GLN A 674 -24.33 -24.50 -20.32
N PRO A 675 -24.60 -23.98 -19.10
CA PRO A 675 -25.28 -24.71 -18.04
C PRO A 675 -26.61 -25.33 -18.46
N GLN A 676 -27.39 -24.64 -19.29
CA GLN A 676 -28.71 -25.07 -19.74
C GLN A 676 -28.66 -26.29 -20.68
N LYS A 677 -27.49 -26.61 -21.24
CA LYS A 677 -27.27 -27.79 -22.08
C LYS A 677 -26.82 -29.02 -21.27
N ARG A 678 -26.60 -28.87 -19.97
CA ARG A 678 -26.22 -29.97 -19.06
C ARG A 678 -27.46 -30.78 -18.64
N PHE A 679 -27.25 -31.73 -17.74
CA PHE A 679 -28.36 -32.38 -17.05
C PHE A 679 -29.14 -31.35 -16.23
N SER A 680 -30.47 -31.46 -16.24
CA SER A 680 -31.39 -30.58 -15.52
C SER A 680 -31.27 -30.74 -14.00
N SER A 681 -30.90 -31.94 -13.55
CA SER A 681 -30.82 -32.31 -12.14
C SER A 681 -29.77 -33.41 -11.90
N GLY A 682 -29.36 -33.58 -10.65
CA GLY A 682 -28.47 -34.66 -10.27
C GLY A 682 -29.14 -36.03 -10.44
N ALA A 683 -30.45 -36.10 -10.21
CA ALA A 683 -31.24 -37.32 -10.45
C ALA A 683 -31.21 -37.75 -11.93
N GLU A 684 -31.34 -36.82 -12.89
CA GLU A 684 -31.25 -37.12 -14.32
C GLU A 684 -29.86 -37.68 -14.68
N MET A 685 -28.79 -37.07 -14.16
CA MET A 685 -27.42 -37.53 -14.38
C MET A 685 -27.19 -38.91 -13.75
N ALA A 686 -27.71 -39.17 -12.55
CA ALA A 686 -27.59 -40.47 -11.88
C ALA A 686 -28.24 -41.60 -12.68
N ILE A 687 -29.43 -41.37 -13.25
CA ILE A 687 -30.13 -42.35 -14.11
C ILE A 687 -29.28 -42.67 -15.34
N ALA A 688 -28.74 -41.63 -16.01
CA ALA A 688 -27.89 -41.81 -17.18
C ALA A 688 -26.63 -42.62 -16.86
N LEU A 689 -25.95 -42.31 -15.74
CA LEU A 689 -24.76 -43.03 -15.29
C LEU A 689 -25.04 -44.51 -14.97
N ARG A 690 -26.17 -44.81 -14.31
CA ARG A 690 -26.58 -46.19 -14.02
C ARG A 690 -26.92 -46.98 -15.28
N ASN A 691 -27.56 -46.35 -16.26
CA ASN A 691 -27.84 -47.00 -17.54
C ASN A 691 -26.53 -47.37 -18.25
N CYS A 692 -25.52 -46.49 -18.22
CA CYS A 692 -24.17 -46.83 -18.70
C CYS A 692 -23.53 -47.97 -17.89
N ALA A 693 -23.69 -47.99 -16.56
CA ALA A 693 -23.12 -49.03 -15.71
C ALA A 693 -23.77 -50.42 -15.89
N ARG A 694 -24.99 -50.50 -16.44
CA ARG A 694 -25.70 -51.76 -16.73
C ARG A 694 -25.21 -52.46 -17.99
N VAL A 695 -24.69 -51.69 -18.95
CA VAL A 695 -24.26 -52.20 -20.26
C VAL A 695 -22.75 -52.49 -20.34
N ILE A 696 -22.07 -52.44 -19.19
CA ILE A 696 -20.65 -52.76 -18.97
C ILE A 696 -20.58 -53.84 -17.91
#